data_AF-A0A7I8W1S2-F1
#
_entry.id   AF-A0A7I8W1S2-F1
#
_cell.length_a   1.000
_cell.length_b   1.000
_cell.length_c   1.000
_cell.angle_alpha   90.00
_cell.angle_beta   90.00
_cell.angle_gamma   90.00
#
_symmetry.space_group_name_H-M   'P 1'
#
loop_
_entity.id
_entity.type
_entity.pdbx_description
1 polymer ?
#
loop_
_entity_poly.entity_id
_entity_poly.type
_entity_poly.pdbx_seq_one_letter_code
_entity_poly.pdbx_strand_id
1 'polypeptide(L)'
;MVRENNRKSTRKFVRKWLIVASLIAIITAVLFYKPLPSDITSPHHARFVIRLLENIESLARLLYNLGICPPHLTARTITDALVTLQGIDYTGLRVNDTKFGDVIVRVYTQVNKETTVLGPGLFFIHGGAWMLGSVDSHDVVARTFAKNIQNLVVVSVEYRRAPEFAYPIPLEDCLEAYKYFYERAEEFGVDKERMAIVGDSAGGNLAAAATLKLRDEGNKYKPKLQVLIYPVLQALDLDTYSYRKFSGVAYGDREGLAAAIILYSGQNIDFVPDVAKNRHVTKEIHDLYYHLIDYELLPQYLRPNYKPSVFKDPIPKIVDAMKKFYLDPYFMPLMEKNLTGLPPAYIPTAQYDCIRDDGLIYAARLRNAGVDTIWKNYEHGFHAILNYIAEPLKTDEGLRMMVTSVKVMATRALVALGRSSSLLRNQSFVKGFRNITSAVHIDPSTGLNDEQKHFQQLAHDFATAELAPNMERWDANEEFPVETLRNSAKLGFGAIYCDPEYGGTGLNRTDASIIFESLAMGCCSTTAYISIHNMVAWMIDTFGNNEQRSQYLPKLATMEDFGSYCLTEPGHGSDAANLETSATKKGDYYLLNGTKSFISGAGESNVYLVMSRTGEKGPKGISCFIIEKDMTGISFGKKEKKLGWNTHPARQVILEDCKVPAKNLLGREGQGFNIAMNGINGGRLNIASCSLGAATSALYATRDYLKIRSQFGTLLKDMQHLQFKLAELAGSLVACRLMVRNAAKSMDEKDANLVSLCAMTKQLVTDECSRICNESLQMFGGYGYLKDYPIQQYFRDCRAHQIIEGTNEIMKLIVAKHIFAE
;
A
#
# COMPACT_ATOMS: atom_id res chain seq x y z
N MET A 1 44.59 -44.38 18.04
CA MET A 1 43.60 -44.77 17.01
C MET A 1 42.20 -44.14 17.15
N VAL A 2 41.55 -44.10 18.33
CA VAL A 2 40.19 -43.52 18.48
C VAL A 2 40.13 -42.00 18.26
N ARG A 3 41.18 -41.25 18.64
CA ARG A 3 41.26 -39.79 18.38
C ARG A 3 41.50 -39.41 16.91
N GLU A 4 42.03 -40.32 16.10
CA GLU A 4 42.29 -40.09 14.66
C GLU A 4 41.07 -40.38 13.79
N ASN A 5 40.25 -41.38 14.16
CA ASN A 5 39.00 -41.68 13.47
C ASN A 5 37.93 -40.59 13.68
N ASN A 6 37.88 -39.95 14.86
CA ASN A 6 36.99 -38.82 15.09
C ASN A 6 37.39 -37.59 14.26
N ARG A 7 38.69 -37.30 14.10
CA ARG A 7 39.14 -36.18 13.24
C ARG A 7 38.84 -36.39 11.75
N LYS A 8 38.85 -37.64 11.25
CA LYS A 8 38.45 -37.97 9.86
C LYS A 8 36.94 -37.86 9.64
N SER A 9 36.12 -38.25 10.62
CA SER A 9 34.65 -38.12 10.59
C SER A 9 34.20 -36.65 10.58
N THR A 10 34.76 -35.82 11.47
CA THR A 10 34.43 -34.39 11.55
C THR A 10 34.86 -33.63 10.29
N ARG A 11 36.00 -33.97 9.67
CA ARG A 11 36.42 -33.37 8.38
C ARG A 11 35.50 -33.76 7.21
N LYS A 12 34.96 -34.99 7.20
CA LYS A 12 34.00 -35.45 6.18
C LYS A 12 32.62 -34.79 6.36
N PHE A 13 32.21 -34.55 7.61
CA PHE A 13 31.00 -33.80 7.98
C PHE A 13 31.10 -32.31 7.61
N VAL A 14 32.21 -31.65 7.97
CA VAL A 14 32.46 -30.24 7.62
C VAL A 14 32.59 -30.04 6.11
N ARG A 15 33.18 -30.99 5.36
CA ARG A 15 33.21 -30.94 3.88
C ARG A 15 31.81 -31.05 3.27
N LYS A 16 30.95 -31.93 3.77
CA LYS A 16 29.55 -32.04 3.31
C LYS A 16 28.76 -30.75 3.59
N TRP A 17 28.95 -30.16 4.77
CA TRP A 17 28.34 -28.88 5.13
C TRP A 17 28.87 -27.69 4.34
N LEU A 18 30.17 -27.64 4.05
CA LEU A 18 30.75 -26.62 3.18
C LEU A 18 30.25 -26.76 1.74
N ILE A 19 30.04 -27.97 1.23
CA ILE A 19 29.45 -28.20 -0.09
C ILE A 19 27.99 -27.74 -0.12
N VAL A 20 27.20 -28.06 0.90
CA VAL A 20 25.80 -27.59 1.01
C VAL A 20 25.74 -26.06 1.17
N ALA A 21 26.60 -25.47 1.99
CA ALA A 21 26.68 -24.02 2.17
C ALA A 21 27.20 -23.31 0.91
N SER A 22 28.13 -23.91 0.16
CA SER A 22 28.62 -23.39 -1.11
C SER A 22 27.58 -23.54 -2.22
N LEU A 23 26.80 -24.62 -2.23
CA LEU A 23 25.64 -24.77 -3.10
C LEU A 23 24.57 -23.74 -2.77
N ILE A 24 24.26 -23.50 -1.48
CA ILE A 24 23.35 -22.43 -1.05
C ILE A 24 23.90 -21.06 -1.48
N ALA A 25 25.22 -20.82 -1.36
CA ALA A 25 25.85 -19.57 -1.78
C ALA A 25 25.88 -19.40 -3.31
N ILE A 26 26.10 -20.47 -4.09
CA ILE A 26 26.04 -20.47 -5.56
C ILE A 26 24.61 -20.31 -6.04
N ILE A 27 23.65 -20.99 -5.42
CA ILE A 27 22.21 -20.79 -5.62
C ILE A 27 21.92 -19.31 -5.36
N THR A 28 22.33 -18.77 -4.20
CA THR A 28 22.18 -17.36 -3.81
C THR A 28 22.84 -16.37 -4.77
N ALA A 29 23.99 -16.72 -5.36
CA ALA A 29 24.67 -15.92 -6.38
C ALA A 29 23.94 -15.97 -7.75
N VAL A 30 23.27 -17.08 -8.06
CA VAL A 30 22.42 -17.26 -9.25
C VAL A 30 21.01 -16.65 -9.03
N LEU A 31 20.60 -16.39 -7.78
CA LEU A 31 19.28 -15.87 -7.40
C LEU A 31 18.93 -14.45 -7.91
N PHE A 32 19.84 -13.71 -8.56
CA PHE A 32 19.59 -12.30 -8.90
C PHE A 32 19.39 -11.96 -10.38
N TYR A 33 19.37 -12.93 -11.31
CA TYR A 33 19.15 -12.63 -12.73
C TYR A 33 18.01 -13.47 -13.32
N LYS A 34 16.76 -12.99 -13.18
CA LYS A 34 15.64 -13.34 -14.07
C LYS A 34 14.87 -12.04 -14.34
N PRO A 35 14.74 -11.60 -15.60
CA PRO A 35 13.99 -10.39 -15.92
C PRO A 35 12.51 -10.61 -15.59
N LEU A 36 11.94 -9.69 -14.83
CA LEU A 36 10.50 -9.59 -14.61
C LEU A 36 9.97 -8.39 -15.41
N PRO A 37 8.70 -8.38 -15.83
CA PRO A 37 8.05 -7.19 -16.35
C PRO A 37 8.26 -5.98 -15.43
N SER A 38 8.61 -4.84 -16.01
CA SER A 38 9.01 -3.62 -15.29
C SER A 38 7.89 -2.98 -14.46
N ASP A 39 6.66 -3.42 -14.69
CA ASP A 39 5.37 -2.92 -14.21
C ASP A 39 4.81 -3.75 -13.02
N ILE A 40 5.53 -4.76 -12.55
CA ILE A 40 5.23 -5.45 -11.28
C ILE A 40 5.59 -4.52 -10.12
N THR A 41 4.61 -4.20 -9.28
CA THR A 41 4.72 -3.27 -8.13
C THR A 41 5.79 -3.68 -7.10
N SER A 42 6.13 -4.96 -7.01
CA SER A 42 7.12 -5.47 -6.07
C SER A 42 8.02 -6.55 -6.69
N PRO A 43 8.94 -6.18 -7.60
CA PRO A 43 9.68 -7.13 -8.41
C PRO A 43 10.73 -7.91 -7.59
N HIS A 44 11.13 -7.42 -6.43
CA HIS A 44 12.00 -8.16 -5.50
C HIS A 44 11.26 -9.28 -4.76
N HIS A 45 9.99 -9.07 -4.38
CA HIS A 45 9.18 -10.10 -3.72
C HIS A 45 8.78 -11.19 -4.72
N ALA A 46 8.33 -10.81 -5.92
CA ALA A 46 8.07 -11.78 -6.99
C ALA A 46 9.31 -12.63 -7.32
N ARG A 47 10.50 -12.01 -7.42
CA ARG A 47 11.77 -12.74 -7.60
C ARG A 47 12.05 -13.73 -6.46
N PHE A 48 11.87 -13.30 -5.22
CA PHE A 48 12.10 -14.15 -4.05
C PHE A 48 11.15 -15.36 -4.02
N VAL A 49 9.85 -15.13 -4.24
CA VAL A 49 8.83 -16.18 -4.25
C VAL A 49 9.08 -17.17 -5.38
N ILE A 50 9.32 -16.69 -6.61
CA ILE A 50 9.68 -17.52 -7.76
C ILE A 50 10.87 -18.44 -7.42
N ARG A 51 11.92 -17.86 -6.83
CA ARG A 51 13.13 -18.62 -6.53
C ARG A 51 13.00 -19.54 -5.33
N LEU A 52 12.23 -19.18 -4.31
CA LEU A 52 11.91 -20.07 -3.20
C LEU A 52 11.22 -21.33 -3.73
N LEU A 53 10.26 -21.16 -4.63
CA LEU A 53 9.53 -22.27 -5.26
C LEU A 53 10.42 -23.11 -6.18
N GLU A 54 11.25 -22.50 -7.03
CA GLU A 54 12.23 -23.24 -7.86
C GLU A 54 13.24 -24.00 -6.99
N ASN A 55 13.60 -23.49 -5.81
CA ASN A 55 14.47 -24.19 -4.85
C ASN A 55 13.74 -25.36 -4.17
N ILE A 56 12.46 -25.23 -3.85
CA ILE A 56 11.63 -26.33 -3.35
C ILE A 56 11.57 -27.44 -4.40
N GLU A 57 11.35 -27.08 -5.66
CA GLU A 57 11.34 -28.04 -6.77
C GLU A 57 12.71 -28.71 -6.96
N SER A 58 13.79 -27.94 -6.92
CA SER A 58 15.17 -28.45 -7.04
C SER A 58 15.53 -29.40 -5.89
N LEU A 59 15.12 -29.07 -4.65
CA LEU A 59 15.30 -29.92 -3.48
C LEU A 59 14.44 -31.19 -3.58
N ALA A 60 13.20 -31.08 -4.05
CA ALA A 60 12.31 -32.22 -4.29
C ALA A 60 12.88 -33.17 -5.34
N ARG A 61 13.42 -32.65 -6.45
CA ARG A 61 14.15 -33.43 -7.47
C ARG A 61 15.41 -34.08 -6.90
N LEU A 62 16.17 -33.38 -6.06
CA LEU A 62 17.36 -33.93 -5.41
C LEU A 62 17.01 -35.08 -4.45
N LEU A 63 16.01 -34.90 -3.59
CA LEU A 63 15.57 -35.92 -2.63
C LEU A 63 14.99 -37.15 -3.33
N TYR A 64 14.31 -36.96 -4.46
CA TYR A 64 13.86 -38.05 -5.32
C TYR A 64 15.03 -38.81 -5.95
N ASN A 65 16.01 -38.11 -6.53
CA ASN A 65 17.19 -38.73 -7.12
C ASN A 65 18.06 -39.49 -6.09
N LEU A 66 17.94 -39.14 -4.81
CA LEU A 66 18.58 -39.85 -3.69
C LEU A 66 17.73 -41.00 -3.13
N GLY A 67 16.54 -41.26 -3.68
CA GLY A 67 15.63 -42.32 -3.25
C GLY A 67 14.96 -42.09 -1.90
N ILE A 68 14.93 -40.84 -1.41
CA ILE A 68 14.48 -40.50 -0.06
C ILE A 68 12.96 -40.27 -0.02
N CYS A 69 12.43 -39.44 -0.92
CA CYS A 69 11.01 -39.07 -0.92
C CYS A 69 10.59 -38.65 -2.34
N PRO A 70 9.38 -39.02 -2.81
CA PRO A 70 8.81 -38.51 -4.06
C PRO A 70 8.74 -36.96 -4.10
N PRO A 71 8.90 -36.33 -5.28
CA PRO A 71 8.96 -34.86 -5.38
C PRO A 71 7.70 -34.17 -4.87
N HIS A 72 6.52 -34.72 -5.13
CA HIS A 72 5.24 -34.13 -4.75
C HIS A 72 5.00 -34.19 -3.23
N LEU A 73 5.40 -35.28 -2.55
CA LEU A 73 5.31 -35.39 -1.10
C LEU A 73 6.28 -34.41 -0.40
N THR A 74 7.50 -34.27 -0.95
CA THR A 74 8.45 -33.26 -0.47
C THR A 74 7.88 -31.86 -0.60
N ALA A 75 7.29 -31.54 -1.77
CA ALA A 75 6.69 -30.24 -2.02
C ALA A 75 5.50 -29.97 -1.09
N ARG A 76 4.63 -30.96 -0.83
CA ARG A 76 3.53 -30.85 0.16
C ARG A 76 4.07 -30.53 1.55
N THR A 77 5.01 -31.33 2.06
CA THR A 77 5.56 -31.15 3.41
C THR A 77 6.20 -29.77 3.59
N ILE A 78 6.89 -29.25 2.57
CA ILE A 78 7.48 -27.91 2.63
C ILE A 78 6.41 -26.83 2.54
N THR A 79 5.39 -27.00 1.69
CA THR A 79 4.29 -26.04 1.53
C THR A 79 3.49 -25.92 2.82
N ASP A 80 3.15 -27.05 3.46
CA ASP A 80 2.46 -27.07 4.75
C ASP A 80 3.33 -26.40 5.84
N ALA A 81 4.62 -26.75 5.92
CA ALA A 81 5.52 -26.21 6.93
C ALA A 81 5.83 -24.71 6.79
N LEU A 82 5.82 -24.16 5.56
CA LEU A 82 6.06 -22.75 5.32
C LEU A 82 4.92 -21.87 5.84
N VAL A 83 3.69 -22.37 5.82
CA VAL A 83 2.48 -21.62 6.22
C VAL A 83 2.20 -21.74 7.71
N THR A 84 2.50 -22.88 8.36
CA THR A 84 2.35 -23.05 9.82
C THR A 84 3.26 -22.13 10.66
N LEU A 85 4.20 -21.42 10.04
CA LEU A 85 5.15 -20.49 10.68
C LEU A 85 4.68 -19.04 10.72
N GLN A 86 3.51 -18.72 10.16
CA GLN A 86 2.90 -17.40 10.23
C GLN A 86 2.14 -17.27 11.56
N GLY A 87 2.85 -16.86 12.61
CA GLY A 87 2.29 -16.58 13.94
C GLY A 87 1.45 -15.31 13.93
N ILE A 88 0.28 -15.36 13.31
CA ILE A 88 -0.69 -14.28 13.28
C ILE A 88 -1.65 -14.48 14.47
N ASP A 89 -1.88 -13.41 15.24
CA ASP A 89 -2.84 -13.40 16.33
C ASP A 89 -4.27 -13.35 15.78
N TYR A 90 -4.99 -14.45 15.93
CA TYR A 90 -6.40 -14.58 15.54
C TYR A 90 -7.31 -14.74 16.76
N THR A 91 -7.10 -13.93 17.80
CA THR A 91 -8.11 -13.70 18.83
C THR A 91 -9.47 -13.40 18.18
N GLY A 92 -10.51 -14.15 18.56
CA GLY A 92 -11.88 -13.96 18.05
C GLY A 92 -12.38 -14.95 16.99
N LEU A 93 -11.60 -15.97 16.58
CA LEU A 93 -12.09 -17.08 15.74
C LEU A 93 -12.02 -18.43 16.46
N ARG A 94 -13.08 -19.24 16.36
CA ARG A 94 -13.11 -20.67 16.70
C ARG A 94 -12.84 -21.44 15.40
N VAL A 95 -11.81 -22.28 15.44
CA VAL A 95 -11.41 -23.12 14.30
C VAL A 95 -11.49 -24.57 14.72
N ASN A 96 -12.19 -25.38 13.94
CA ASN A 96 -12.45 -26.78 14.26
C ASN A 96 -12.24 -27.68 13.03
N ASP A 97 -11.37 -28.67 13.17
CA ASP A 97 -11.19 -29.72 12.17
C ASP A 97 -12.21 -30.83 12.44
N THR A 98 -12.98 -31.20 11.42
CA THR A 98 -14.04 -32.20 11.51
C THR A 98 -14.19 -32.93 10.18
N LYS A 99 -15.22 -33.78 10.07
CA LYS A 99 -15.57 -34.48 8.84
C LYS A 99 -16.98 -34.14 8.39
N PHE A 100 -17.13 -33.87 7.11
CA PHE A 100 -18.40 -33.75 6.41
C PHE A 100 -18.54 -34.99 5.53
N GLY A 101 -19.31 -35.98 5.98
CA GLY A 101 -19.24 -37.34 5.43
C GLY A 101 -17.90 -37.99 5.77
N ASP A 102 -17.20 -38.53 4.77
CA ASP A 102 -15.85 -39.07 4.94
C ASP A 102 -14.73 -38.05 4.66
N VAL A 103 -15.11 -36.84 4.24
CA VAL A 103 -14.18 -35.78 3.81
C VAL A 103 -13.79 -34.89 4.99
N ILE A 104 -12.49 -34.64 5.13
CA ILE A 104 -11.95 -33.75 6.18
C ILE A 104 -12.22 -32.29 5.79
N VAL A 105 -12.70 -31.50 6.74
CA VAL A 105 -12.91 -30.06 6.57
C VAL A 105 -12.44 -29.30 7.82
N ARG A 106 -12.05 -28.04 7.62
CA ARG A 106 -11.78 -27.07 8.69
C ARG A 106 -12.84 -25.98 8.68
N VAL A 107 -13.52 -25.81 9.81
CA VAL A 107 -14.62 -24.84 9.97
C VAL A 107 -14.15 -23.65 10.80
N TYR A 108 -14.41 -22.45 10.31
CA TYR A 108 -14.05 -21.18 10.96
C TYR A 108 -15.31 -20.41 11.33
N THR A 109 -15.45 -20.04 12.60
CA THR A 109 -16.57 -19.26 13.13
C THR A 109 -16.07 -18.15 14.07
N GLN A 110 -16.81 -17.05 14.21
CA GLN A 110 -16.43 -15.94 15.10
C GLN A 110 -16.80 -16.25 16.56
N VAL A 111 -15.89 -16.00 17.50
CA VAL A 111 -16.08 -16.21 18.96
C VAL A 111 -16.84 -15.00 19.52
N ASN A 112 -17.97 -15.22 20.20
CA ASN A 112 -18.78 -14.23 20.95
C ASN A 112 -19.88 -13.45 20.20
N LYS A 113 -20.59 -14.05 19.24
CA LYS A 113 -21.92 -13.54 18.87
C LYS A 113 -22.95 -14.66 18.89
N GLU A 114 -23.70 -14.79 19.98
CA GLU A 114 -25.00 -15.46 19.95
C GLU A 114 -25.92 -14.62 19.08
N THR A 115 -25.96 -14.90 17.77
CA THR A 115 -26.94 -14.32 16.87
C THR A 115 -28.05 -15.32 16.66
N THR A 116 -29.29 -14.92 16.90
CA THR A 116 -30.49 -15.70 16.53
C THR A 116 -30.77 -15.68 15.02
N VAL A 117 -29.95 -14.97 14.23
CA VAL A 117 -30.10 -14.76 12.79
C VAL A 117 -29.03 -15.53 12.02
N LEU A 118 -29.47 -16.32 11.03
CA LEU A 118 -28.58 -17.07 10.13
C LEU A 118 -27.70 -16.13 9.29
N GLY A 119 -26.41 -16.44 9.19
CA GLY A 119 -25.39 -15.70 8.46
C GLY A 119 -25.05 -16.28 7.08
N PRO A 120 -24.17 -15.63 6.30
CA PRO A 120 -23.66 -16.20 5.05
C PRO A 120 -22.70 -17.38 5.30
N GLY A 121 -22.62 -18.28 4.31
CA GLY A 121 -21.70 -19.42 4.34
C GLY A 121 -20.79 -19.44 3.12
N LEU A 122 -19.51 -19.74 3.33
CA LEU A 122 -18.51 -19.82 2.28
C LEU A 122 -17.83 -21.19 2.32
N PHE A 123 -18.00 -21.96 1.26
CA PHE A 123 -17.30 -23.21 1.04
C PHE A 123 -16.05 -22.95 0.19
N PHE A 124 -14.87 -23.08 0.80
CA PHE A 124 -13.59 -22.74 0.22
C PHE A 124 -12.83 -24.00 -0.22
N ILE A 125 -12.45 -24.04 -1.49
CA ILE A 125 -11.67 -25.11 -2.11
C ILE A 125 -10.28 -24.57 -2.43
N HIS A 126 -9.27 -25.07 -1.72
CA HIS A 126 -7.91 -24.59 -1.87
C HIS A 126 -7.29 -24.95 -3.23
N GLY A 127 -6.39 -24.10 -3.71
CA GLY A 127 -5.59 -24.34 -4.90
C GLY A 127 -4.41 -25.29 -4.69
N GLY A 128 -3.29 -25.00 -5.37
CA GLY A 128 -2.08 -25.82 -5.33
C GLY A 128 -2.05 -26.94 -6.36
N ALA A 129 -2.52 -26.66 -7.59
CA ALA A 129 -2.40 -27.55 -8.75
C ALA A 129 -2.97 -28.97 -8.51
N TRP A 130 -4.07 -29.09 -7.77
CA TRP A 130 -4.73 -30.36 -7.34
C TRP A 130 -3.87 -31.31 -6.49
N MET A 131 -2.61 -30.97 -6.25
CA MET A 131 -1.61 -31.87 -5.69
C MET A 131 -1.00 -31.34 -4.41
N LEU A 132 -0.80 -30.02 -4.29
CA LEU A 132 0.09 -29.41 -3.30
C LEU A 132 -0.64 -28.76 -2.14
N GLY A 133 -1.77 -28.10 -2.42
CA GLY A 133 -2.52 -27.36 -1.40
C GLY A 133 -3.13 -28.26 -0.34
N SER A 134 -3.59 -27.67 0.75
CA SER A 134 -4.19 -28.30 1.93
C SER A 134 -4.97 -27.23 2.71
N VAL A 135 -5.80 -27.64 3.66
CA VAL A 135 -6.43 -26.73 4.62
C VAL A 135 -5.40 -26.00 5.49
N ASP A 136 -4.22 -26.59 5.72
CA ASP A 136 -3.14 -25.95 6.47
C ASP A 136 -2.42 -24.89 5.65
N SER A 137 -2.11 -25.17 4.39
CA SER A 137 -1.43 -24.23 3.50
C SER A 137 -2.29 -23.02 3.10
N HIS A 138 -3.61 -23.11 3.25
CA HIS A 138 -4.54 -22.01 2.97
C HIS A 138 -5.30 -21.54 4.22
N ASP A 139 -4.84 -21.92 5.42
CA ASP A 139 -5.48 -21.58 6.70
C ASP A 139 -5.61 -20.07 6.88
N VAL A 140 -4.57 -19.33 6.49
CA VAL A 140 -4.53 -17.86 6.59
C VAL A 140 -5.58 -17.20 5.70
N VAL A 141 -5.74 -17.68 4.46
CA VAL A 141 -6.77 -17.17 3.54
C VAL A 141 -8.17 -17.40 4.10
N ALA A 142 -8.44 -18.60 4.61
CA ALA A 142 -9.73 -18.94 5.19
C ALA A 142 -10.05 -18.13 6.47
N ARG A 143 -9.06 -17.90 7.33
CA ARG A 143 -9.19 -17.02 8.50
C ARG A 143 -9.48 -15.58 8.11
N THR A 144 -8.83 -15.06 7.06
CA THR A 144 -9.08 -13.70 6.59
C THR A 144 -10.51 -13.52 6.10
N PHE A 145 -11.05 -14.50 5.35
CA PHE A 145 -12.47 -14.48 4.98
C PHE A 145 -13.36 -14.47 6.23
N ALA A 146 -13.11 -15.38 7.18
CA ALA A 146 -13.93 -15.52 8.39
C ALA A 146 -13.84 -14.30 9.32
N LYS A 147 -12.72 -13.58 9.36
CA LYS A 147 -12.53 -12.40 10.23
C LYS A 147 -13.18 -11.14 9.67
N ASN A 148 -13.06 -10.90 8.37
CA ASN A 148 -13.39 -9.61 7.78
C ASN A 148 -14.86 -9.47 7.36
N ILE A 149 -15.61 -10.58 7.31
CA ILE A 149 -17.04 -10.56 6.98
C ILE A 149 -17.84 -10.93 8.23
N GLN A 150 -18.72 -10.02 8.65
CA GLN A 150 -19.52 -10.21 9.85
C GLN A 150 -20.43 -11.44 9.71
N ASN A 151 -20.40 -12.33 10.72
CA ASN A 151 -21.23 -13.54 10.79
C ASN A 151 -20.99 -14.54 9.64
N LEU A 152 -19.83 -14.51 8.98
CA LEU A 152 -19.49 -15.47 7.95
C LEU A 152 -18.97 -16.77 8.57
N VAL A 153 -19.53 -17.89 8.14
CA VAL A 153 -18.96 -19.22 8.37
C VAL A 153 -18.15 -19.63 7.15
N VAL A 154 -16.88 -19.99 7.36
CA VAL A 154 -16.03 -20.53 6.31
C VAL A 154 -15.80 -22.01 6.56
N VAL A 155 -16.01 -22.83 5.54
CA VAL A 155 -15.68 -24.26 5.52
C VAL A 155 -14.61 -24.48 4.46
N SER A 156 -13.40 -24.82 4.88
CA SER A 156 -12.29 -25.16 3.98
C SER A 156 -12.19 -26.68 3.84
N VAL A 157 -12.16 -27.21 2.62
CA VAL A 157 -12.14 -28.65 2.35
C VAL A 157 -10.73 -29.19 2.16
N GLU A 158 -10.40 -30.31 2.82
CA GLU A 158 -9.18 -31.10 2.57
C GLU A 158 -9.57 -32.29 1.68
N TYR A 159 -9.61 -32.04 0.37
CA TYR A 159 -9.91 -33.09 -0.60
C TYR A 159 -8.70 -34.02 -0.80
N ARG A 160 -8.93 -35.27 -1.18
CA ARG A 160 -7.86 -36.21 -1.52
C ARG A 160 -7.17 -35.76 -2.81
N ARG A 161 -5.84 -35.71 -2.79
CA ARG A 161 -5.02 -35.04 -3.82
C ARG A 161 -4.38 -36.01 -4.81
N ALA A 162 -4.16 -35.53 -6.03
CA ALA A 162 -3.34 -36.22 -7.01
C ALA A 162 -1.86 -36.17 -6.60
N PRO A 163 -1.02 -37.15 -6.98
CA PRO A 163 -1.33 -38.28 -7.86
C PRO A 163 -1.96 -39.50 -7.16
N GLU A 164 -1.98 -39.55 -5.82
CA GLU A 164 -2.55 -40.70 -5.10
C GLU A 164 -4.03 -40.89 -5.42
N PHE A 165 -4.74 -39.78 -5.61
CA PHE A 165 -6.14 -39.75 -5.99
C PHE A 165 -6.32 -38.82 -7.20
N ALA A 166 -6.22 -39.41 -8.39
CA ALA A 166 -6.49 -38.72 -9.64
C ALA A 166 -7.98 -38.35 -9.78
N TYR A 167 -8.30 -37.46 -10.72
CA TYR A 167 -9.65 -37.16 -11.14
C TYR A 167 -10.46 -38.45 -11.44
N PRO A 168 -11.72 -38.56 -11.00
CA PRO A 168 -12.58 -37.49 -10.45
C PRO A 168 -12.57 -37.33 -8.93
N ILE A 169 -11.77 -38.09 -8.19
CA ILE A 169 -11.83 -38.16 -6.72
C ILE A 169 -11.76 -36.78 -6.02
N PRO A 170 -10.85 -35.86 -6.39
CA PRO A 170 -10.79 -34.54 -5.76
C PRO A 170 -12.10 -33.73 -5.88
N LEU A 171 -12.80 -33.86 -7.02
CA LEU A 171 -14.08 -33.20 -7.27
C LEU A 171 -15.21 -33.86 -6.48
N GLU A 172 -15.21 -35.19 -6.40
CA GLU A 172 -16.19 -35.95 -5.63
C GLU A 172 -16.14 -35.59 -4.14
N ASP A 173 -14.94 -35.50 -3.56
CA ASP A 173 -14.75 -35.07 -2.16
C ASP A 173 -15.29 -33.65 -1.93
N CYS A 174 -15.03 -32.72 -2.86
CA CYS A 174 -15.54 -31.35 -2.77
C CYS A 174 -17.08 -31.31 -2.84
N LEU A 175 -17.69 -32.10 -3.72
CA LEU A 175 -19.14 -32.19 -3.87
C LEU A 175 -19.81 -32.83 -2.65
N GLU A 176 -19.24 -33.90 -2.12
CA GLU A 176 -19.74 -34.56 -0.91
C GLU A 176 -19.73 -33.61 0.28
N ALA A 177 -18.59 -32.97 0.55
CA ALA A 177 -18.45 -32.01 1.63
C ALA A 177 -19.36 -30.79 1.46
N TYR A 178 -19.50 -30.26 0.24
CA TYR A 178 -20.40 -29.13 -0.03
C TYR A 178 -21.87 -29.49 0.18
N LYS A 179 -22.32 -30.65 -0.34
CA LYS A 179 -23.70 -31.12 -0.15
C LYS A 179 -24.01 -31.35 1.32
N TYR A 180 -23.07 -31.94 2.07
CA TYR A 180 -23.20 -32.10 3.52
C TYR A 180 -23.37 -30.75 4.22
N PHE A 181 -22.53 -29.76 3.88
CA PHE A 181 -22.62 -28.41 4.43
C PHE A 181 -23.95 -27.73 4.09
N TYR A 182 -24.40 -27.84 2.84
CA TYR A 182 -25.66 -27.25 2.38
C TYR A 182 -26.87 -27.87 3.08
N GLU A 183 -26.90 -29.19 3.28
CA GLU A 183 -28.01 -29.85 3.98
C GLU A 183 -28.14 -29.39 5.43
N ARG A 184 -26.99 -29.17 6.09
CA ARG A 184 -26.87 -28.83 7.52
C ARG A 184 -26.54 -27.36 7.78
N ALA A 185 -26.71 -26.47 6.80
CA ALA A 185 -26.28 -25.07 6.90
C ALA A 185 -26.77 -24.39 8.20
N GLU A 186 -28.03 -24.62 8.57
CA GLU A 186 -28.65 -24.07 9.78
C GLU A 186 -27.97 -24.53 11.08
N GLU A 187 -27.43 -25.77 11.13
CA GLU A 187 -26.66 -26.29 12.27
C GLU A 187 -25.36 -25.48 12.49
N PHE A 188 -24.83 -24.91 11.42
CA PHE A 188 -23.67 -24.01 11.46
C PHE A 188 -24.06 -22.54 11.59
N GLY A 189 -25.36 -22.21 11.70
CA GLY A 189 -25.85 -20.83 11.74
C GLY A 189 -25.84 -20.15 10.38
N VAL A 190 -25.91 -20.90 9.29
CA VAL A 190 -25.82 -20.40 7.90
C VAL A 190 -27.17 -20.45 7.19
N ASP A 191 -27.48 -19.39 6.46
CA ASP A 191 -28.60 -19.30 5.53
C ASP A 191 -28.22 -19.89 4.17
N LYS A 192 -28.96 -20.91 3.71
CA LYS A 192 -28.75 -21.58 2.41
C LYS A 192 -28.91 -20.62 1.24
N GLU A 193 -29.74 -19.59 1.40
CA GLU A 193 -29.92 -18.54 0.40
C GLU A 193 -28.77 -17.52 0.37
N ARG A 194 -27.71 -17.76 1.15
CA ARG A 194 -26.52 -16.90 1.23
C ARG A 194 -25.22 -17.70 1.23
N MET A 195 -25.23 -18.86 0.56
CA MET A 195 -24.07 -19.72 0.42
C MET A 195 -23.29 -19.47 -0.88
N ALA A 196 -21.96 -19.44 -0.79
CA ALA A 196 -21.05 -19.32 -1.92
C ALA A 196 -20.05 -20.49 -1.99
N ILE A 197 -19.67 -20.89 -3.21
CA ILE A 197 -18.50 -21.74 -3.45
C ILE A 197 -17.37 -20.85 -3.96
N VAL A 198 -16.19 -20.98 -3.36
CA VAL A 198 -15.01 -20.18 -3.68
C VAL A 198 -13.83 -21.11 -3.87
N GLY A 199 -13.03 -20.88 -4.91
CA GLY A 199 -11.77 -21.59 -5.05
C GLY A 199 -10.74 -20.80 -5.85
N ASP A 200 -9.46 -21.05 -5.57
CA ASP A 200 -8.35 -20.37 -6.20
C ASP A 200 -7.49 -21.32 -7.06
N SER A 201 -6.97 -20.87 -8.20
CA SER A 201 -6.15 -21.71 -9.11
C SER A 201 -6.88 -23.03 -9.46
N ALA A 202 -6.29 -24.18 -9.13
CA ALA A 202 -6.90 -25.51 -9.26
C ALA A 202 -8.15 -25.71 -8.37
N GLY A 203 -8.26 -25.03 -7.23
CA GLY A 203 -9.48 -24.99 -6.44
C GLY A 203 -10.59 -24.23 -7.17
N GLY A 204 -10.23 -23.22 -7.97
CA GLY A 204 -11.14 -22.54 -8.88
C GLY A 204 -11.66 -23.44 -10.01
N ASN A 205 -10.84 -24.39 -10.48
CA ASN A 205 -11.29 -25.47 -11.37
C ASN A 205 -12.39 -26.32 -10.71
N LEU A 206 -12.09 -26.83 -9.51
CA LEU A 206 -12.99 -27.70 -8.76
C LEU A 206 -14.28 -26.96 -8.37
N ALA A 207 -14.21 -25.67 -8.04
CA ALA A 207 -15.36 -24.83 -7.77
C ALA A 207 -16.27 -24.71 -9.01
N ALA A 208 -15.70 -24.38 -10.18
CA ALA A 208 -16.46 -24.29 -11.43
C ALA A 208 -17.07 -25.65 -11.80
N ALA A 209 -16.29 -26.74 -11.74
CA ALA A 209 -16.75 -28.10 -12.00
C ALA A 209 -17.85 -28.55 -11.02
N ALA A 210 -17.74 -28.22 -9.73
CA ALA A 210 -18.75 -28.52 -8.74
C ALA A 210 -20.06 -27.79 -9.06
N THR A 211 -20.02 -26.49 -9.39
CA THR A 211 -21.24 -25.75 -9.75
C THR A 211 -21.90 -26.28 -11.03
N LEU A 212 -21.11 -26.70 -12.02
CA LEU A 212 -21.61 -27.37 -13.23
C LEU A 212 -22.34 -28.67 -12.87
N LYS A 213 -21.70 -29.53 -12.07
CA LYS A 213 -22.27 -30.81 -11.67
C LYS A 213 -23.54 -30.65 -10.83
N LEU A 214 -23.55 -29.69 -9.90
CA LEU A 214 -24.73 -29.37 -9.10
C LEU A 214 -25.89 -28.85 -9.95
N ARG A 215 -25.61 -28.08 -11.02
CA ARG A 215 -26.61 -27.68 -12.00
C ARG A 215 -27.16 -28.87 -12.77
N ASP A 216 -26.29 -29.75 -13.25
CA ASP A 216 -26.68 -30.91 -14.05
C ASP A 216 -27.43 -31.96 -13.22
N GLU A 217 -27.21 -31.99 -11.91
CA GLU A 217 -27.99 -32.74 -10.92
C GLU A 217 -29.31 -32.03 -10.51
N GLY A 218 -29.74 -31.00 -11.25
CA GLY A 218 -31.03 -30.34 -11.06
C GLY A 218 -31.02 -29.16 -10.08
N ASN A 219 -29.85 -28.61 -9.71
CA ASN A 219 -29.70 -27.42 -8.88
C ASN A 219 -30.30 -27.53 -7.45
N LYS A 220 -30.52 -28.75 -6.95
CA LYS A 220 -31.01 -28.98 -5.57
C LYS A 220 -30.13 -28.30 -4.52
N TYR A 221 -28.82 -28.28 -4.75
CA TYR A 221 -27.81 -27.70 -3.88
C TYR A 221 -27.17 -26.46 -4.53
N LYS A 222 -27.94 -25.61 -5.22
CA LYS A 222 -27.38 -24.49 -5.98
C LYS A 222 -26.79 -23.42 -5.05
N PRO A 223 -25.47 -23.11 -5.11
CA PRO A 223 -24.93 -21.93 -4.43
C PRO A 223 -25.48 -20.64 -5.03
N LYS A 224 -25.47 -19.55 -4.26
CA LYS A 224 -25.91 -18.23 -4.76
C LYS A 224 -24.80 -17.42 -5.41
N LEU A 225 -23.55 -17.82 -5.22
CA LEU A 225 -22.38 -17.20 -5.82
C LEU A 225 -21.29 -18.23 -6.05
N GLN A 226 -20.61 -18.15 -7.18
CA GLN A 226 -19.32 -18.80 -7.41
C GLN A 226 -18.22 -17.74 -7.49
N VAL A 227 -17.12 -17.94 -6.77
CA VAL A 227 -15.94 -17.07 -6.85
C VAL A 227 -14.76 -17.89 -7.34
N LEU A 228 -14.26 -17.55 -8.52
CA LEU A 228 -13.22 -18.31 -9.22
C LEU A 228 -11.97 -17.44 -9.32
N ILE A 229 -11.01 -17.65 -8.42
CA ILE A 229 -9.89 -16.75 -8.26
C ILE A 229 -8.70 -17.26 -9.07
N TYR A 230 -8.26 -16.49 -10.07
CA TYR A 230 -7.28 -16.89 -11.09
C TYR A 230 -7.44 -18.38 -11.50
N PRO A 231 -8.61 -18.83 -11.95
CA PRO A 231 -8.90 -20.25 -12.03
C PRO A 231 -8.18 -20.93 -13.20
N VAL A 232 -7.74 -22.18 -13.02
CA VAL A 232 -7.30 -23.04 -14.14
C VAL A 232 -8.53 -23.75 -14.70
N LEU A 233 -8.96 -23.47 -15.92
CA LEU A 233 -10.24 -23.98 -16.45
C LEU A 233 -10.10 -24.83 -17.72
N GLN A 234 -8.90 -24.90 -18.28
CA GLN A 234 -8.58 -25.76 -19.41
C GLN A 234 -7.20 -26.42 -19.26
N ALA A 235 -7.01 -27.52 -19.99
CA ALA A 235 -5.80 -28.34 -20.00
C ALA A 235 -5.31 -28.61 -21.45
N LEU A 236 -5.76 -27.80 -22.40
CA LEU A 236 -5.52 -27.94 -23.85
C LEU A 236 -4.33 -27.11 -24.32
N ASP A 237 -4.38 -25.80 -24.05
CA ASP A 237 -3.46 -24.83 -24.61
C ASP A 237 -2.59 -24.20 -23.52
N LEU A 238 -1.32 -24.63 -23.49
CA LEU A 238 -0.27 -24.11 -22.62
C LEU A 238 0.61 -23.07 -23.34
N ASP A 239 0.09 -22.50 -24.44
CA ASP A 239 0.73 -21.50 -25.29
C ASP A 239 -0.22 -20.33 -25.63
N THR A 240 -1.23 -20.05 -24.79
CA THR A 240 -2.11 -18.87 -24.94
C THR A 240 -1.32 -17.54 -24.87
N TYR A 241 -1.98 -16.40 -25.11
CA TYR A 241 -1.32 -15.10 -25.04
C TYR A 241 -0.65 -14.88 -23.67
N SER A 242 -1.32 -15.21 -22.57
CA SER A 242 -0.76 -15.09 -21.23
C SER A 242 0.42 -16.03 -21.00
N TYR A 243 0.38 -17.27 -21.50
CA TYR A 243 1.56 -18.15 -21.44
C TYR A 243 2.74 -17.59 -22.23
N ARG A 244 2.53 -17.09 -23.44
CA ARG A 244 3.64 -16.53 -24.25
C ARG A 244 4.26 -15.29 -23.64
N LYS A 245 3.43 -14.45 -22.99
CA LYS A 245 3.89 -13.18 -22.42
C LYS A 245 4.49 -13.32 -21.02
N PHE A 246 3.94 -14.23 -20.21
CA PHE A 246 4.26 -14.33 -18.79
C PHE A 246 4.91 -15.65 -18.40
N SER A 247 5.20 -16.58 -19.33
CA SER A 247 6.03 -17.75 -19.02
C SER A 247 7.38 -17.31 -18.44
N GLY A 248 7.62 -17.61 -17.17
CA GLY A 248 8.82 -17.20 -16.43
C GLY A 248 8.59 -16.12 -15.37
N VAL A 249 7.39 -15.55 -15.29
CA VAL A 249 6.94 -14.58 -14.28
C VAL A 249 5.97 -15.31 -13.34
N ALA A 250 6.40 -15.55 -12.10
CA ALA A 250 5.59 -16.06 -10.98
C ALA A 250 4.65 -17.26 -11.29
N TYR A 251 5.13 -18.47 -10.94
CA TYR A 251 4.39 -19.76 -10.93
C TYR A 251 3.93 -20.27 -12.31
N GLY A 252 3.94 -21.59 -12.50
CA GLY A 252 3.33 -22.23 -13.68
C GLY A 252 4.04 -21.95 -15.01
N ASP A 253 5.31 -22.38 -15.15
CA ASP A 253 5.79 -22.62 -16.51
C ASP A 253 5.01 -23.77 -17.16
N ARG A 254 5.15 -23.90 -18.48
CA ARG A 254 4.36 -24.86 -19.26
C ARG A 254 4.56 -26.29 -18.79
N GLU A 255 5.78 -26.62 -18.34
CA GLU A 255 6.11 -27.95 -17.84
C GLU A 255 5.47 -28.22 -16.48
N GLY A 256 5.46 -27.25 -15.58
CA GLY A 256 4.85 -27.35 -14.26
C GLY A 256 3.34 -27.58 -14.34
N LEU A 257 2.62 -26.81 -15.17
CA LEU A 257 1.18 -27.05 -15.34
C LEU A 257 0.91 -28.34 -16.11
N ALA A 258 1.70 -28.67 -17.14
CA ALA A 258 1.59 -29.96 -17.82
C ALA A 258 1.75 -31.14 -16.87
N ALA A 259 2.71 -31.07 -15.93
CA ALA A 259 2.88 -32.06 -14.88
C ALA A 259 1.66 -32.16 -13.96
N ALA A 260 1.10 -31.04 -13.54
CA ALA A 260 -0.12 -31.02 -12.73
C ALA A 260 -1.31 -31.65 -13.46
N ILE A 261 -1.52 -31.30 -14.73
CA ILE A 261 -2.58 -31.88 -15.58
C ILE A 261 -2.41 -33.39 -15.71
N ILE A 262 -1.19 -33.85 -15.98
CA ILE A 262 -0.88 -35.28 -16.19
C ILE A 262 -1.09 -36.08 -14.90
N LEU A 263 -0.63 -35.56 -13.76
CA LEU A 263 -0.82 -36.24 -12.48
C LEU A 263 -2.28 -36.19 -12.02
N TYR A 264 -2.97 -35.07 -12.23
CA TYR A 264 -4.41 -34.95 -11.94
C TYR A 264 -5.26 -35.89 -12.80
N SER A 265 -4.89 -36.11 -14.06
CA SER A 265 -5.55 -37.07 -14.96
C SER A 265 -5.09 -38.52 -14.76
N GLY A 266 -4.14 -38.78 -13.84
CA GLY A 266 -3.60 -40.10 -13.57
C GLY A 266 -2.82 -40.71 -14.75
N GLN A 267 -2.23 -39.85 -15.60
CA GLN A 267 -1.48 -40.27 -16.78
C GLN A 267 0.03 -40.37 -16.50
N ASN A 268 0.78 -40.92 -17.45
CA ASN A 268 2.23 -41.10 -17.31
C ASN A 268 2.96 -39.75 -17.32
N ILE A 269 3.76 -39.50 -16.28
CA ILE A 269 4.61 -38.29 -16.14
C ILE A 269 5.57 -38.10 -17.32
N ASP A 270 5.95 -39.16 -18.04
CA ASP A 270 6.79 -39.07 -19.24
C ASP A 270 6.14 -38.25 -20.37
N PHE A 271 4.83 -38.02 -20.33
CA PHE A 271 4.12 -37.21 -21.31
C PHE A 271 4.31 -35.70 -21.12
N VAL A 272 4.80 -35.25 -19.96
CA VAL A 272 4.93 -33.83 -19.61
C VAL A 272 5.67 -32.99 -20.66
N PRO A 273 6.84 -33.40 -21.19
CA PRO A 273 7.59 -32.56 -22.16
C PRO A 273 6.83 -32.31 -23.47
N ASP A 274 5.98 -33.24 -23.88
CA ASP A 274 5.19 -33.14 -25.11
C ASP A 274 3.84 -32.43 -24.86
N VAL A 275 3.23 -32.64 -23.70
CA VAL A 275 2.02 -31.92 -23.25
C VAL A 275 2.31 -30.42 -23.07
N ALA A 276 3.47 -30.06 -22.50
CA ALA A 276 3.94 -28.68 -22.38
C ALA A 276 4.12 -27.97 -23.74
N LYS A 277 4.17 -28.74 -24.83
CA LYS A 277 4.26 -28.27 -26.23
C LYS A 277 2.94 -28.41 -26.99
N ASN A 278 1.83 -28.66 -26.29
CA ASN A 278 0.50 -28.88 -26.85
C ASN A 278 0.40 -30.08 -27.83
N ARG A 279 1.30 -31.07 -27.75
CA ARG A 279 1.29 -32.25 -28.65
C ARG A 279 0.32 -33.35 -28.20
N HIS A 280 -0.54 -33.05 -27.24
CA HIS A 280 -1.61 -33.92 -26.76
C HIS A 280 -2.94 -33.63 -27.46
N VAL A 281 -3.13 -32.45 -28.06
CA VAL A 281 -4.42 -31.98 -28.59
C VAL A 281 -4.54 -32.23 -30.10
N THR A 282 -5.69 -32.70 -30.58
CA THR A 282 -5.97 -32.83 -32.03
C THR A 282 -6.34 -31.49 -32.66
N LYS A 283 -6.26 -31.40 -33.99
CA LYS A 283 -6.58 -30.15 -34.71
C LYS A 283 -8.03 -29.71 -34.47
N GLU A 284 -8.94 -30.66 -34.42
CA GLU A 284 -10.36 -30.41 -34.19
C GLU A 284 -10.63 -29.79 -32.81
N ILE A 285 -9.95 -30.29 -31.77
CA ILE A 285 -10.12 -29.82 -30.40
C ILE A 285 -9.45 -28.45 -30.20
N HIS A 286 -8.28 -28.26 -30.81
CA HIS A 286 -7.61 -26.97 -30.86
C HIS A 286 -8.52 -25.90 -31.49
N ASP A 287 -9.10 -26.21 -32.66
CA ASP A 287 -9.96 -25.26 -33.37
C ASP A 287 -11.28 -25.02 -32.62
N LEU A 288 -11.82 -26.05 -31.95
CA LEU A 288 -13.00 -25.92 -31.08
C LEU A 288 -12.73 -24.94 -29.93
N TYR A 289 -11.60 -25.05 -29.23
CA TYR A 289 -11.25 -24.13 -28.14
C TYR A 289 -11.25 -22.66 -28.62
N TYR A 290 -10.63 -22.39 -29.76
CA TYR A 290 -10.57 -21.03 -30.31
C TYR A 290 -11.90 -20.51 -30.86
N HIS A 291 -12.82 -21.40 -31.24
CA HIS A 291 -14.19 -21.05 -31.61
C HIS A 291 -15.05 -20.64 -30.39
N LEU A 292 -14.69 -21.10 -29.19
CA LEU A 292 -15.41 -20.74 -27.95
C LEU A 292 -15.03 -19.34 -27.42
N ILE A 293 -13.98 -18.72 -27.95
CA ILE A 293 -13.51 -17.39 -27.53
C ILE A 293 -14.31 -16.32 -28.26
N ASP A 294 -15.06 -15.53 -27.50
CA ASP A 294 -15.64 -14.29 -28.01
C ASP A 294 -14.61 -13.17 -27.94
N TYR A 295 -13.99 -12.88 -29.08
CA TYR A 295 -12.95 -11.86 -29.20
C TYR A 295 -13.47 -10.45 -28.93
N GLU A 296 -14.76 -10.18 -29.13
CA GLU A 296 -15.35 -8.87 -28.85
C GLU A 296 -15.53 -8.62 -27.35
N LEU A 297 -15.61 -9.67 -26.54
CA LEU A 297 -15.66 -9.55 -25.09
C LEU A 297 -14.27 -9.51 -24.42
N LEU A 298 -13.19 -9.69 -25.19
CA LEU A 298 -11.85 -9.45 -24.69
C LEU A 298 -11.62 -7.94 -24.47
N PRO A 299 -10.77 -7.54 -23.50
CA PRO A 299 -10.36 -6.16 -23.32
C PRO A 299 -9.78 -5.56 -24.60
N GLN A 300 -10.10 -4.30 -24.89
CA GLN A 300 -9.69 -3.62 -26.13
C GLN A 300 -8.17 -3.68 -26.36
N TYR A 301 -7.37 -3.59 -25.28
CA TYR A 301 -5.90 -3.67 -25.35
C TYR A 301 -5.37 -5.08 -25.72
N LEU A 302 -6.15 -6.14 -25.48
CA LEU A 302 -5.78 -7.52 -25.81
C LEU A 302 -6.24 -7.92 -27.22
N ARG A 303 -7.40 -7.45 -27.70
CA ARG A 303 -8.00 -7.85 -28.99
C ARG A 303 -7.01 -7.91 -30.16
N PRO A 304 -6.21 -6.86 -30.48
CA PRO A 304 -5.32 -6.91 -31.64
C PRO A 304 -4.12 -7.86 -31.46
N ASN A 305 -3.82 -8.27 -30.23
CA ASN A 305 -2.66 -9.07 -29.87
C ASN A 305 -2.99 -10.52 -29.52
N TYR A 306 -4.28 -10.85 -29.34
CA TYR A 306 -4.73 -12.18 -29.00
C TYR A 306 -4.79 -13.05 -30.26
N LYS A 307 -3.77 -13.89 -30.47
CA LYS A 307 -3.68 -14.82 -31.59
C LYS A 307 -3.76 -16.27 -31.12
N PRO A 308 -4.44 -17.15 -31.88
CA PRO A 308 -4.36 -18.58 -31.63
C PRO A 308 -2.93 -19.09 -31.54
N SER A 309 -2.70 -20.07 -30.67
CA SER A 309 -1.42 -20.78 -30.59
C SER A 309 -1.14 -21.52 -31.89
N VAL A 310 0.15 -21.79 -32.14
CA VAL A 310 0.54 -22.53 -33.33
C VAL A 310 0.29 -24.01 -33.08
N PHE A 311 -0.68 -24.57 -33.80
CA PHE A 311 -0.95 -26.02 -33.77
C PHE A 311 0.32 -26.84 -34.00
N LYS A 312 0.48 -27.92 -33.23
CA LYS A 312 1.62 -28.85 -33.29
C LYS A 312 1.12 -30.25 -33.58
N ASP A 313 1.89 -30.99 -34.37
CA ASP A 313 1.55 -32.37 -34.71
C ASP A 313 1.42 -33.23 -33.44
N PRO A 314 0.23 -33.82 -33.20
CA PRO A 314 -0.04 -34.53 -31.98
C PRO A 314 0.68 -35.88 -31.96
N ILE A 315 1.02 -36.37 -30.76
CA ILE A 315 1.53 -37.72 -30.56
C ILE A 315 0.34 -38.64 -30.27
N PRO A 316 0.02 -39.63 -31.13
CA PRO A 316 -1.18 -40.45 -30.98
C PRO A 316 -1.34 -41.10 -29.61
N LYS A 317 -0.25 -41.62 -29.03
CA LYS A 317 -0.25 -42.25 -27.69
C LYS A 317 -0.67 -41.28 -26.58
N ILE A 318 -0.30 -40.01 -26.69
CA ILE A 318 -0.64 -38.99 -25.68
C ILE A 318 -2.08 -38.51 -25.89
N VAL A 319 -2.49 -38.31 -27.15
CA VAL A 319 -3.89 -38.01 -27.50
C VAL A 319 -4.81 -39.09 -26.94
N ASP A 320 -4.50 -40.37 -27.15
CA ASP A 320 -5.32 -41.48 -26.69
C ASP A 320 -5.46 -41.54 -25.17
N ALA A 321 -4.39 -41.16 -24.45
CA ALA A 321 -4.38 -41.08 -22.99
C ALA A 321 -5.26 -39.92 -22.47
N MET A 322 -5.26 -38.79 -23.19
CA MET A 322 -5.91 -37.56 -22.75
C MET A 322 -7.32 -37.34 -23.31
N LYS A 323 -7.70 -38.00 -24.42
CA LYS A 323 -8.94 -37.73 -25.17
C LYS A 323 -10.22 -37.76 -24.35
N LYS A 324 -10.27 -38.65 -23.35
CA LYS A 324 -11.44 -38.79 -22.48
C LYS A 324 -11.70 -37.56 -21.61
N PHE A 325 -10.67 -36.77 -21.35
CA PHE A 325 -10.77 -35.54 -20.55
C PHE A 325 -11.12 -34.32 -21.39
N TYR A 326 -10.90 -34.35 -22.72
CA TYR A 326 -11.01 -33.16 -23.56
C TYR A 326 -12.39 -32.54 -23.64
N LEU A 327 -13.41 -33.37 -23.50
CA LEU A 327 -14.81 -32.98 -23.55
C LEU A 327 -15.53 -33.31 -22.26
N ASP A 328 -14.79 -33.66 -21.19
CA ASP A 328 -15.38 -33.79 -19.86
C ASP A 328 -15.49 -32.39 -19.24
N PRO A 329 -16.70 -31.83 -19.12
CA PRO A 329 -16.89 -30.47 -18.63
C PRO A 329 -16.57 -30.32 -17.15
N TYR A 330 -16.46 -31.41 -16.40
CA TYR A 330 -16.07 -31.37 -14.99
C TYR A 330 -14.54 -31.46 -14.81
N PHE A 331 -13.81 -31.88 -15.84
CA PHE A 331 -12.35 -31.76 -15.90
C PHE A 331 -11.93 -30.39 -16.50
N MET A 332 -12.63 -29.95 -17.55
CA MET A 332 -12.42 -28.64 -18.19
C MET A 332 -13.72 -27.83 -18.29
N PRO A 333 -14.08 -27.11 -17.22
CA PRO A 333 -15.26 -26.24 -17.21
C PRO A 333 -15.31 -25.26 -18.38
N LEU A 334 -14.16 -24.77 -18.84
CA LEU A 334 -14.09 -23.84 -19.96
C LEU A 334 -14.53 -24.44 -21.30
N MET A 335 -14.57 -25.77 -21.44
CA MET A 335 -15.02 -26.45 -22.66
C MET A 335 -16.51 -26.83 -22.63
N GLU A 336 -17.22 -26.58 -21.53
CA GLU A 336 -18.65 -26.93 -21.44
C GLU A 336 -19.47 -26.17 -22.48
N LYS A 337 -20.37 -26.87 -23.18
CA LYS A 337 -21.15 -26.30 -24.28
C LYS A 337 -22.27 -25.39 -23.79
N ASN A 338 -22.93 -25.76 -22.69
CA ASN A 338 -24.03 -25.01 -22.12
C ASN A 338 -23.65 -24.49 -20.73
N LEU A 339 -23.49 -23.17 -20.59
CA LEU A 339 -23.20 -22.53 -19.30
C LEU A 339 -24.44 -21.87 -18.66
N THR A 340 -25.62 -22.03 -19.25
CA THR A 340 -26.86 -21.45 -18.70
C THR A 340 -27.18 -22.08 -17.33
N GLY A 341 -27.92 -21.34 -16.49
CA GLY A 341 -28.42 -21.84 -15.21
C GLY A 341 -27.40 -21.94 -14.07
N LEU A 342 -26.13 -21.59 -14.33
CA LEU A 342 -25.09 -21.44 -13.30
C LEU A 342 -25.37 -20.27 -12.35
N PRO A 343 -24.79 -20.26 -11.14
CA PRO A 343 -24.92 -19.13 -10.21
C PRO A 343 -24.12 -17.91 -10.71
N PRO A 344 -24.48 -16.70 -10.26
CA PRO A 344 -23.66 -15.50 -10.47
C PRO A 344 -22.20 -15.75 -10.15
N ALA A 345 -21.30 -15.14 -10.90
CA ALA A 345 -19.88 -15.39 -10.83
C ALA A 345 -19.06 -14.13 -10.57
N TYR A 346 -18.12 -14.20 -9.63
CA TYR A 346 -17.04 -13.23 -9.48
C TYR A 346 -15.72 -13.88 -9.85
N ILE A 347 -15.06 -13.37 -10.89
CA ILE A 347 -13.83 -13.95 -11.44
C ILE A 347 -12.71 -12.92 -11.36
N PRO A 348 -11.97 -12.89 -10.24
CA PRO A 348 -10.77 -12.09 -10.13
C PRO A 348 -9.58 -12.76 -10.83
N THR A 349 -8.89 -12.04 -11.72
CA THR A 349 -7.66 -12.50 -12.40
C THR A 349 -6.47 -11.60 -12.07
N ALA A 350 -5.25 -12.13 -12.20
CA ALA A 350 -4.01 -11.40 -12.02
C ALA A 350 -3.38 -11.03 -13.37
N GLN A 351 -2.90 -9.79 -13.52
CA GLN A 351 -2.40 -9.30 -14.80
C GLN A 351 -1.16 -10.06 -15.30
N TYR A 352 -0.25 -10.41 -14.38
CA TYR A 352 1.00 -11.13 -14.64
C TYR A 352 0.89 -12.61 -14.26
N ASP A 353 -0.12 -13.28 -14.78
CA ASP A 353 -0.40 -14.69 -14.52
C ASP A 353 -0.55 -15.46 -15.83
N CYS A 354 0.10 -16.62 -15.95
CA CYS A 354 0.06 -17.45 -17.15
C CYS A 354 -1.34 -18.02 -17.43
N ILE A 355 -2.15 -18.20 -16.38
CA ILE A 355 -3.54 -18.71 -16.49
C ILE A 355 -4.61 -17.60 -16.51
N ARG A 356 -4.21 -16.33 -16.61
CA ARG A 356 -5.17 -15.20 -16.66
C ARG A 356 -6.23 -15.37 -17.76
N ASP A 357 -5.81 -15.89 -18.91
CA ASP A 357 -6.68 -16.04 -20.07
C ASP A 357 -7.86 -17.00 -19.81
N ASP A 358 -7.67 -18.04 -18.99
CA ASP A 358 -8.73 -19.00 -18.62
C ASP A 358 -9.91 -18.29 -17.95
N GLY A 359 -9.63 -17.49 -16.91
CA GLY A 359 -10.67 -16.73 -16.19
C GLY A 359 -11.32 -15.66 -17.05
N LEU A 360 -10.54 -14.96 -17.89
CA LEU A 360 -11.06 -13.95 -18.81
C LEU A 360 -12.02 -14.57 -19.84
N ILE A 361 -11.62 -15.66 -20.50
CA ILE A 361 -12.43 -16.35 -21.50
C ILE A 361 -13.70 -16.91 -20.86
N TYR A 362 -13.57 -17.58 -19.71
CA TYR A 362 -14.73 -18.16 -19.04
C TYR A 362 -15.74 -17.10 -18.60
N ALA A 363 -15.26 -15.94 -18.10
CA ALA A 363 -16.15 -14.83 -17.77
C ALA A 363 -16.95 -14.32 -18.99
N ALA A 364 -16.30 -14.20 -20.15
CA ALA A 364 -16.99 -13.83 -21.38
C ALA A 364 -18.03 -14.88 -21.77
N ARG A 365 -17.70 -16.17 -21.70
CA ARG A 365 -18.63 -17.27 -22.01
C ARG A 365 -19.83 -17.31 -21.05
N LEU A 366 -19.62 -17.08 -19.75
CA LEU A 366 -20.69 -17.00 -18.76
C LEU A 366 -21.66 -15.84 -19.05
N ARG A 367 -21.14 -14.66 -19.40
CA ARG A 367 -21.96 -13.50 -19.81
C ARG A 367 -22.79 -13.80 -21.05
N ASN A 368 -22.19 -14.44 -22.07
CA ASN A 368 -22.89 -14.85 -23.28
C ASN A 368 -23.98 -15.88 -23.01
N ALA A 369 -23.82 -16.72 -21.98
CA ALA A 369 -24.84 -17.65 -21.52
C ALA A 369 -25.89 -17.02 -20.58
N GLY A 370 -25.86 -15.70 -20.36
CA GLY A 370 -26.82 -14.98 -19.52
C GLY A 370 -26.57 -15.12 -18.02
N VAL A 371 -25.37 -15.52 -17.59
CA VAL A 371 -24.99 -15.61 -16.17
C VAL A 371 -24.43 -14.25 -15.71
N ASP A 372 -24.98 -13.70 -14.63
CA ASP A 372 -24.48 -12.47 -14.03
C ASP A 372 -23.03 -12.64 -13.57
N THR A 373 -22.09 -11.98 -14.26
CA THR A 373 -20.67 -12.26 -14.12
C THR A 373 -19.84 -10.99 -14.06
N ILE A 374 -19.20 -10.77 -12.91
CA ILE A 374 -18.22 -9.72 -12.69
C ILE A 374 -16.82 -10.31 -12.87
N TRP A 375 -16.11 -9.83 -13.88
CA TRP A 375 -14.70 -10.12 -14.06
C TRP A 375 -13.89 -8.90 -13.66
N LYS A 376 -12.86 -9.11 -12.82
CA LYS A 376 -11.97 -8.04 -12.35
C LYS A 376 -10.52 -8.47 -12.51
N ASN A 377 -9.76 -7.74 -13.32
CA ASN A 377 -8.33 -7.98 -13.47
C ASN A 377 -7.54 -7.05 -12.54
N TYR A 378 -6.67 -7.61 -11.71
CA TYR A 378 -5.76 -6.86 -10.86
C TYR A 378 -4.50 -6.51 -11.66
N GLU A 379 -4.37 -5.24 -12.04
CA GLU A 379 -3.32 -4.72 -12.93
C GLU A 379 -1.89 -4.98 -12.42
N HIS A 380 -1.74 -5.10 -11.11
CA HIS A 380 -0.46 -5.37 -10.46
C HIS A 380 -0.34 -6.80 -9.89
N GLY A 381 -1.33 -7.65 -10.16
CA GLY A 381 -1.41 -9.00 -9.58
C GLY A 381 -0.52 -10.02 -10.29
N PHE A 382 -0.02 -11.01 -9.54
CA PHE A 382 0.69 -12.20 -10.04
C PHE A 382 0.09 -13.48 -9.44
N HIS A 383 0.46 -14.65 -9.94
CA HIS A 383 -0.09 -15.93 -9.46
C HIS A 383 0.10 -16.15 -7.95
N ALA A 384 -0.90 -16.73 -7.27
CA ALA A 384 -0.95 -16.94 -5.81
C ALA A 384 -1.05 -15.65 -4.95
N ILE A 385 -1.49 -14.53 -5.53
CA ILE A 385 -1.64 -13.25 -4.81
C ILE A 385 -2.55 -13.34 -3.57
N LEU A 386 -3.50 -14.30 -3.49
CA LEU A 386 -4.37 -14.46 -2.31
C LEU A 386 -3.63 -14.83 -1.02
N ASN A 387 -2.56 -15.62 -1.10
CA ASN A 387 -1.71 -15.92 0.04
C ASN A 387 -1.03 -14.65 0.61
N TYR A 388 -1.10 -13.55 -0.14
CA TYR A 388 -0.56 -12.25 0.22
C TYR A 388 -1.63 -11.16 0.38
N ILE A 389 -2.87 -11.35 -0.10
CA ILE A 389 -4.01 -10.43 0.11
C ILE A 389 -4.65 -10.66 1.50
N ALA A 390 -4.32 -11.77 2.17
CA ALA A 390 -4.82 -12.10 3.50
C ALA A 390 -4.35 -11.15 4.63
N GLU A 391 -3.38 -10.29 4.34
CA GLU A 391 -3.06 -9.06 5.07
C GLU A 391 -3.11 -7.87 4.10
N PRO A 392 -3.38 -6.64 4.56
CA PRO A 392 -3.04 -5.47 3.76
C PRO A 392 -1.53 -5.52 3.54
N LEU A 393 -1.09 -5.85 2.32
CA LEU A 393 0.30 -5.69 1.89
C LEU A 393 0.64 -4.20 1.86
N LYS A 394 0.85 -3.66 3.06
CA LYS A 394 1.59 -2.45 3.32
C LYS A 394 2.95 -2.91 3.86
N THR A 395 3.99 -2.69 3.06
CA THR A 395 5.41 -2.56 3.46
C THR A 395 6.28 -3.80 3.74
N ASP A 396 7.59 -3.53 3.89
CA ASP A 396 8.77 -4.35 4.25
C ASP A 396 8.61 -5.33 5.45
N GLU A 397 7.44 -5.38 6.09
CA GLU A 397 7.17 -6.12 7.33
C GLU A 397 6.99 -7.64 7.10
N GLY A 398 6.36 -8.03 5.98
CA GLY A 398 6.24 -9.44 5.58
C GLY A 398 7.61 -10.12 5.34
N LEU A 399 8.60 -9.35 4.87
CA LEU A 399 9.99 -9.80 4.69
C LEU A 399 10.70 -10.02 6.04
N ARG A 400 10.38 -9.21 7.06
CA ARG A 400 10.93 -9.28 8.42
C ARG A 400 10.34 -10.43 9.23
N MET A 401 9.04 -10.67 9.11
CA MET A 401 8.41 -11.87 9.66
C MET A 401 9.04 -13.13 9.07
N MET A 402 9.30 -13.16 7.76
CA MET A 402 9.88 -14.32 7.09
C MET A 402 11.35 -14.59 7.46
N VAL A 403 12.21 -13.57 7.58
CA VAL A 403 13.60 -13.73 8.06
C VAL A 403 13.65 -14.16 9.53
N THR A 404 12.68 -13.72 10.34
CA THR A 404 12.53 -14.15 11.73
C THR A 404 12.05 -15.61 11.82
N SER A 405 11.11 -16.01 10.97
CA SER A 405 10.66 -17.39 10.83
C SER A 405 11.78 -18.32 10.38
N VAL A 406 12.64 -17.93 9.42
CA VAL A 406 13.82 -18.72 9.00
C VAL A 406 14.85 -18.87 10.13
N LYS A 407 15.09 -17.82 10.93
CA LYS A 407 15.96 -17.91 12.12
C LYS A 407 15.37 -18.81 13.20
N VAL A 408 14.08 -18.70 13.47
CA VAL A 408 13.35 -19.56 14.43
C VAL A 408 13.28 -21.01 13.95
N MET A 409 13.16 -21.25 12.63
CA MET A 409 13.20 -22.57 11.99
C MET A 409 14.58 -23.21 12.14
N ALA A 410 15.67 -22.45 11.95
CA ALA A 410 17.04 -22.92 12.20
C ALA A 410 17.28 -23.23 13.69
N THR A 411 16.78 -22.39 14.61
CA THR A 411 16.93 -22.60 16.05
C THR A 411 16.07 -23.78 16.55
N ARG A 412 14.85 -23.98 16.03
CA ARG A 412 13.97 -25.09 16.45
C ARG A 412 14.28 -26.42 15.75
N ALA A 413 14.79 -26.41 14.52
CA ALA A 413 15.35 -27.62 13.89
C ALA A 413 16.60 -28.10 14.64
N LEU A 414 17.43 -27.19 15.16
CA LEU A 414 18.55 -27.52 16.07
C LEU A 414 18.07 -28.13 17.40
N VAL A 415 16.93 -27.69 17.92
CA VAL A 415 16.30 -28.26 19.14
C VAL A 415 15.64 -29.61 18.87
N ALA A 416 15.00 -29.80 17.71
CA ALA A 416 14.38 -31.06 17.31
C ALA A 416 15.39 -32.17 16.99
N LEU A 417 16.62 -31.82 16.61
CA LEU A 417 17.71 -32.76 16.33
C LEU A 417 18.55 -33.16 17.56
N GLY A 418 18.22 -32.65 18.76
CA GLY A 418 18.92 -32.95 20.02
C GLY A 418 18.01 -33.55 21.09
N ARG A 419 17.94 -34.88 21.17
CA ARG A 419 17.39 -35.59 22.34
C ARG A 419 18.28 -35.34 23.57
N SER A 420 17.76 -34.64 24.58
CA SER A 420 17.73 -35.07 25.99
C SER A 420 17.32 -33.91 26.91
N SER A 421 16.21 -34.13 27.61
CA SER A 421 15.68 -33.38 28.75
C SER A 421 16.67 -33.36 29.93
N SER A 422 17.01 -32.18 30.47
CA SER A 422 17.32 -31.95 31.91
C SER A 422 17.90 -30.57 32.29
N LEU A 423 18.24 -29.66 31.37
CA LEU A 423 19.02 -28.45 31.71
C LEU A 423 18.31 -27.09 31.55
N LEU A 424 16.98 -27.04 31.62
CA LEU A 424 16.22 -25.77 31.63
C LEU A 424 15.48 -25.56 32.97
N ARG A 425 16.25 -25.52 34.07
CA ARG A 425 15.86 -24.82 35.30
C ARG A 425 16.90 -23.74 35.57
N ASN A 426 16.67 -22.54 35.05
CA ASN A 426 16.98 -21.30 35.76
C ASN A 426 16.27 -20.11 35.10
N GLN A 427 15.21 -19.66 35.77
CA GLN A 427 14.37 -18.51 35.43
C GLN A 427 15.01 -17.20 35.91
N SER A 428 16.18 -16.84 35.39
CA SER A 428 16.81 -15.55 35.73
C SER A 428 17.54 -14.88 34.57
N PHE A 429 17.53 -15.46 33.37
CA PHE A 429 18.20 -14.88 32.19
C PHE A 429 17.22 -14.34 31.10
N VAL A 430 15.91 -14.50 31.29
CA VAL A 430 14.88 -14.21 30.26
C VAL A 430 14.30 -12.78 30.33
N LYS A 431 14.67 -11.97 31.33
CA LYS A 431 14.14 -10.58 31.44
C LYS A 431 14.89 -9.52 30.62
N GLY A 432 15.95 -9.88 29.87
CA GLY A 432 16.79 -8.92 29.14
C GLY A 432 16.69 -8.92 27.61
N PHE A 433 15.90 -9.80 26.98
CA PHE A 433 16.01 -10.05 25.52
C PHE A 433 14.72 -9.79 24.70
N ARG A 434 13.88 -8.84 25.13
CA ARG A 434 12.60 -8.54 24.44
C ARG A 434 12.61 -7.37 23.44
N ASN A 435 13.76 -6.77 23.12
CA ASN A 435 13.81 -5.54 22.31
C ASN A 435 14.85 -5.53 21.17
N ILE A 436 15.04 -6.61 20.40
CA ILE A 436 15.87 -6.51 19.17
C ILE A 436 15.33 -7.41 18.05
N THR A 437 14.34 -6.93 17.30
CA THR A 437 14.26 -7.15 15.84
C THR A 437 14.03 -5.78 15.20
N SER A 438 15.11 -5.21 14.67
CA SER A 438 15.25 -3.80 14.29
C SER A 438 14.19 -3.37 13.30
N ALA A 439 13.16 -2.63 13.76
CA ALA A 439 12.21 -1.79 12.99
C ALA A 439 12.88 -1.02 11.84
N VAL A 440 12.17 -0.71 10.75
CA VAL A 440 12.73 0.14 9.67
C VAL A 440 13.00 1.50 10.30
N HIS A 441 14.26 1.91 10.32
CA HIS A 441 14.75 3.02 11.16
C HIS A 441 14.16 4.40 10.85
N ILE A 442 13.33 4.55 9.81
CA ILE A 442 12.78 5.85 9.34
C ILE A 442 11.25 5.87 9.18
N ASP A 443 10.55 4.83 9.62
CA ASP A 443 9.08 4.74 9.50
C ASP A 443 8.38 5.92 10.21
N PRO A 444 7.61 6.75 9.48
CA PRO A 444 6.90 7.87 10.08
C PRO A 444 5.79 7.43 11.06
N SER A 445 5.35 6.18 11.07
CA SER A 445 4.32 5.70 12.01
C SER A 445 4.85 5.42 13.42
N THR A 446 6.18 5.36 13.59
CA THR A 446 6.82 5.01 14.86
C THR A 446 6.46 6.02 15.95
N GLY A 447 5.95 5.50 17.08
CA GLY A 447 5.57 6.31 18.25
C GLY A 447 4.19 6.95 18.20
N LEU A 448 3.41 6.73 17.13
CA LEU A 448 2.03 7.21 17.01
C LEU A 448 1.04 6.25 17.67
N ASN A 449 -0.05 6.80 18.22
CA ASN A 449 -1.20 6.00 18.66
C ASN A 449 -2.08 5.57 17.45
N ASP A 450 -3.09 4.73 17.68
CA ASP A 450 -3.89 4.16 16.58
C ASP A 450 -4.75 5.20 15.85
N GLU A 451 -5.25 6.21 16.56
CA GLU A 451 -6.01 7.31 15.97
C GLU A 451 -5.10 8.20 15.10
N GLN A 452 -3.91 8.53 15.58
CA GLN A 452 -2.88 9.25 14.84
C GLN A 452 -2.40 8.49 13.60
N LYS A 453 -2.28 7.16 13.68
CA LYS A 453 -2.00 6.32 12.51
C LYS A 453 -3.16 6.36 11.51
N HIS A 454 -4.40 6.44 11.98
CA HIS A 454 -5.56 6.59 11.10
C HIS A 454 -5.53 7.95 10.36
N PHE A 455 -5.26 9.05 11.05
CA PHE A 455 -5.10 10.37 10.43
C PHE A 455 -3.93 10.42 9.44
N GLN A 456 -2.77 9.85 9.83
CA GLN A 456 -1.61 9.69 8.96
C GLN A 456 -1.99 8.94 7.69
N GLN A 457 -2.69 7.82 7.84
CA GLN A 457 -3.07 6.97 6.73
C GLN A 457 -4.05 7.66 5.78
N LEU A 458 -5.08 8.31 6.32
CA LEU A 458 -6.07 9.04 5.53
C LEU A 458 -5.41 10.15 4.70
N ALA A 459 -4.53 10.94 5.34
CA ALA A 459 -3.78 12.00 4.68
C ALA A 459 -2.80 11.45 3.63
N HIS A 460 -2.12 10.34 3.92
CA HIS A 460 -1.19 9.71 2.99
C HIS A 460 -1.91 9.09 1.77
N ASP A 461 -3.07 8.46 1.96
CA ASP A 461 -3.87 7.90 0.87
C ASP A 461 -4.38 9.02 -0.05
N PHE A 462 -4.87 10.12 0.52
CA PHE A 462 -5.24 11.31 -0.25
C PHE A 462 -4.04 11.91 -1.00
N ALA A 463 -2.89 12.05 -0.34
CA ALA A 463 -1.68 12.57 -0.95
C ALA A 463 -1.22 11.73 -2.15
N THR A 464 -1.30 10.41 -2.01
CA THR A 464 -0.88 9.46 -3.06
C THR A 464 -1.85 9.43 -4.23
N ALA A 465 -3.16 9.52 -3.97
CA ALA A 465 -4.19 9.47 -5.00
C ALA A 465 -4.40 10.81 -5.73
N GLU A 466 -4.39 11.92 -4.99
CA GLU A 466 -4.87 13.21 -5.50
C GLU A 466 -3.76 14.25 -5.69
N LEU A 467 -2.71 14.23 -4.85
CA LEU A 467 -1.62 15.22 -4.92
C LEU A 467 -0.47 14.75 -5.80
N ALA A 468 0.12 13.59 -5.51
CA ALA A 468 1.34 13.11 -6.15
C ALA A 468 1.22 12.98 -7.68
N PRO A 469 0.12 12.44 -8.26
CA PRO A 469 -0.01 12.28 -9.71
C PRO A 469 -0.13 13.62 -10.45
N ASN A 470 -0.55 14.69 -9.76
CA ASN A 470 -0.78 16.00 -10.36
C ASN A 470 0.34 17.00 -10.09
N MET A 471 1.23 16.72 -9.13
CA MET A 471 2.26 17.63 -8.64
C MET A 471 3.10 18.27 -9.74
N GLU A 472 3.54 17.48 -10.73
CA GLU A 472 4.36 17.96 -11.85
C GLU A 472 3.58 18.93 -12.74
N ARG A 473 2.34 18.57 -13.11
CA ARG A 473 1.45 19.40 -13.94
C ARG A 473 1.19 20.74 -13.26
N TRP A 474 0.86 20.72 -11.97
CA TRP A 474 0.59 21.95 -11.23
C TRP A 474 1.81 22.85 -11.08
N ASP A 475 3.00 22.28 -10.90
CA ASP A 475 4.25 23.06 -10.87
C ASP A 475 4.56 23.71 -12.22
N ALA A 476 4.47 22.93 -13.31
CA ALA A 476 4.80 23.39 -14.65
C ALA A 476 3.85 24.50 -15.14
N ASN A 477 2.56 24.34 -14.88
CA ASN A 477 1.53 25.29 -15.28
C ASN A 477 1.27 26.39 -14.23
N GLU A 478 1.93 26.29 -13.08
CA GLU A 478 1.66 27.10 -11.89
C GLU A 478 0.16 27.12 -11.52
N GLU A 479 -0.50 25.98 -11.60
CA GLU A 479 -1.95 25.84 -11.44
C GLU A 479 -2.34 25.81 -9.96
N PHE A 480 -3.38 26.57 -9.58
CA PHE A 480 -3.95 26.53 -8.24
C PHE A 480 -5.04 25.45 -8.16
N PRO A 481 -4.83 24.34 -7.42
CA PRO A 481 -5.67 23.15 -7.55
C PRO A 481 -6.94 23.23 -6.70
N VAL A 482 -7.84 24.16 -7.04
CA VAL A 482 -9.06 24.48 -6.29
C VAL A 482 -9.91 23.24 -5.98
N GLU A 483 -10.14 22.38 -6.96
CA GLU A 483 -10.98 21.19 -6.78
C GLU A 483 -10.33 20.19 -5.80
N THR A 484 -9.03 19.94 -5.94
CA THR A 484 -8.30 19.05 -5.02
C THR A 484 -8.24 19.62 -3.61
N LEU A 485 -8.05 20.94 -3.47
CA LEU A 485 -8.10 21.61 -2.16
C LEU A 485 -9.47 21.40 -1.50
N ARG A 486 -10.57 21.62 -2.22
CA ARG A 486 -11.93 21.34 -1.71
C ARG A 486 -12.15 19.87 -1.38
N ASN A 487 -11.59 18.94 -2.16
CA ASN A 487 -11.65 17.52 -1.84
C ASN A 487 -10.86 17.18 -0.57
N SER A 488 -9.74 17.85 -0.31
CA SER A 488 -9.01 17.73 0.96
C SER A 488 -9.84 18.24 2.15
N ALA A 489 -10.60 19.33 1.95
CA ALA A 489 -11.47 19.90 2.97
C ALA A 489 -12.63 18.96 3.36
N LYS A 490 -13.17 18.18 2.41
CA LYS A 490 -14.17 17.14 2.69
C LYS A 490 -13.66 16.03 3.63
N LEU A 491 -12.34 15.86 3.73
CA LEU A 491 -11.70 14.93 4.67
C LEU A 491 -11.34 15.60 6.01
N GLY A 492 -11.71 16.87 6.21
CA GLY A 492 -11.42 17.63 7.41
C GLY A 492 -10.13 18.45 7.36
N PHE A 493 -9.41 18.49 6.23
CA PHE A 493 -8.10 19.17 6.15
C PHE A 493 -8.19 20.70 5.95
N GLY A 494 -9.41 21.25 5.84
CA GLY A 494 -9.62 22.70 5.67
C GLY A 494 -9.45 23.51 6.97
N ALA A 495 -9.85 22.96 8.11
CA ALA A 495 -9.76 23.63 9.42
C ALA A 495 -9.47 22.61 10.54
N ILE A 496 -8.28 22.02 10.48
CA ILE A 496 -7.86 20.87 11.29
C ILE A 496 -7.98 21.16 12.80
N TYR A 497 -7.43 22.29 13.23
CA TYR A 497 -7.31 22.63 14.64
C TYR A 497 -8.21 23.82 15.03
N CYS A 498 -9.38 23.92 14.39
CA CYS A 498 -10.43 24.88 14.72
C CYS A 498 -11.62 24.17 15.39
N ASP A 499 -12.45 24.96 16.07
CA ASP A 499 -13.64 24.49 16.81
C ASP A 499 -14.65 23.75 15.90
N PRO A 500 -15.06 22.51 16.27
CA PRO A 500 -16.09 21.77 15.56
C PRO A 500 -17.45 22.47 15.46
N GLU A 501 -17.80 23.34 16.40
CA GLU A 501 -19.07 24.11 16.36
C GLU A 501 -19.18 24.95 15.08
N TYR A 502 -18.04 25.42 14.56
CA TYR A 502 -17.96 26.25 13.36
C TYR A 502 -17.42 25.50 12.13
N GLY A 503 -17.40 24.17 12.17
CA GLY A 503 -17.00 23.29 11.06
C GLY A 503 -15.54 22.83 11.07
N GLY A 504 -14.75 23.18 12.10
CA GLY A 504 -13.41 22.63 12.28
C GLY A 504 -13.42 21.15 12.68
N THR A 505 -12.24 20.53 12.80
CA THR A 505 -12.14 19.13 13.27
C THR A 505 -11.76 18.98 14.73
N GLY A 506 -11.35 20.07 15.40
CA GLY A 506 -10.96 20.03 16.82
C GLY A 506 -9.69 19.22 17.13
N LEU A 507 -8.90 18.87 16.10
CA LEU A 507 -7.65 18.14 16.27
C LEU A 507 -6.55 19.03 16.83
N ASN A 508 -5.55 18.43 17.49
CA ASN A 508 -4.46 19.17 18.12
C ASN A 508 -3.29 19.43 17.14
N ARG A 509 -2.23 20.10 17.61
CA ARG A 509 -1.06 20.45 16.79
C ARG A 509 -0.22 19.23 16.44
N THR A 510 -0.14 18.25 17.33
CA THR A 510 0.53 16.97 17.06
C THR A 510 -0.13 16.24 15.88
N ASP A 511 -1.46 16.15 15.88
CA ASP A 511 -2.24 15.50 14.82
C ASP A 511 -2.12 16.28 13.50
N ALA A 512 -2.21 17.61 13.56
CA ALA A 512 -2.00 18.47 12.40
C ALA A 512 -0.60 18.28 11.77
N SER A 513 0.46 18.17 12.59
CA SER A 513 1.81 17.89 12.10
C SER A 513 1.90 16.57 11.34
N ILE A 514 1.22 15.52 11.83
CA ILE A 514 1.21 14.19 11.21
C ILE A 514 0.48 14.24 9.86
N ILE A 515 -0.65 14.96 9.80
CA ILE A 515 -1.42 15.18 8.57
C ILE A 515 -0.58 15.96 7.56
N PHE A 516 0.03 17.09 7.94
CA PHE A 516 0.86 17.89 7.04
C PHE A 516 2.10 17.15 6.55
N GLU A 517 2.77 16.36 7.40
CA GLU A 517 3.88 15.50 6.99
C GLU A 517 3.42 14.54 5.87
N SER A 518 2.25 13.91 6.04
CA SER A 518 1.71 12.92 5.10
C SER A 518 1.23 13.54 3.79
N LEU A 519 0.59 14.71 3.83
CA LEU A 519 0.18 15.46 2.64
C LEU A 519 1.38 15.95 1.82
N ALA A 520 2.41 16.46 2.51
CA ALA A 520 3.61 17.00 1.86
C ALA A 520 4.48 15.93 1.19
N MET A 521 4.29 14.65 1.55
CA MET A 521 4.86 13.52 0.81
C MET A 521 4.31 13.39 -0.61
N GLY A 522 3.12 13.94 -0.90
CA GLY A 522 2.52 13.96 -2.24
C GLY A 522 2.83 15.24 -3.01
N CYS A 523 2.49 16.41 -2.44
CA CYS A 523 2.89 17.70 -3.00
C CYS A 523 3.19 18.71 -1.89
N CYS A 524 4.47 19.07 -1.77
CA CYS A 524 4.96 19.97 -0.74
C CYS A 524 4.37 21.39 -0.87
N SER A 525 4.40 21.96 -2.08
CA SER A 525 3.81 23.28 -2.37
C SER A 525 2.32 23.38 -2.01
N THR A 526 1.49 22.43 -2.44
CA THR A 526 0.05 22.49 -2.18
C THR A 526 -0.24 22.32 -0.69
N THR A 527 0.48 21.42 -0.02
CA THR A 527 0.33 21.21 1.43
C THR A 527 0.72 22.45 2.23
N ALA A 528 1.77 23.14 1.83
CA ALA A 528 2.16 24.38 2.50
C ALA A 528 1.10 25.47 2.36
N TYR A 529 0.39 25.54 1.23
CA TYR A 529 -0.78 26.41 1.11
C TYR A 529 -1.93 26.00 2.04
N ILE A 530 -2.25 24.70 2.13
CA ILE A 530 -3.25 24.18 3.09
C ILE A 530 -2.88 24.60 4.52
N SER A 531 -1.58 24.59 4.85
CA SER A 531 -1.10 25.05 6.15
C SER A 531 -1.36 26.54 6.41
N ILE A 532 -1.08 27.41 5.43
CA ILE A 532 -1.34 28.85 5.52
C ILE A 532 -2.84 29.11 5.65
N HIS A 533 -3.65 28.41 4.87
CA HIS A 533 -5.11 28.48 4.96
C HIS A 533 -5.60 28.11 6.38
N ASN A 534 -5.11 27.00 6.94
CA ASN A 534 -5.44 26.59 8.31
C ASN A 534 -4.99 27.61 9.37
N MET A 535 -3.85 28.30 9.15
CA MET A 535 -3.39 29.37 10.03
C MET A 535 -4.38 30.56 10.03
N VAL A 536 -4.91 30.92 8.86
CA VAL A 536 -5.93 31.98 8.74
C VAL A 536 -7.21 31.59 9.46
N ALA A 537 -7.72 30.38 9.22
CA ALA A 537 -8.90 29.87 9.93
C ALA A 537 -8.71 29.91 11.44
N TRP A 538 -7.58 29.41 11.94
CA TRP A 538 -7.29 29.40 13.37
C TRP A 538 -7.14 30.79 14.01
N MET A 539 -6.56 31.77 13.30
CA MET A 539 -6.49 33.14 13.82
C MET A 539 -7.89 33.72 14.00
N ILE A 540 -8.81 33.47 13.06
CA ILE A 540 -10.21 33.90 13.18
C ILE A 540 -10.91 33.15 14.34
N ASP A 541 -10.70 31.85 14.45
CA ASP A 541 -11.30 31.03 15.52
C ASP A 541 -10.83 31.44 16.91
N THR A 542 -9.53 31.74 17.06
CA THR A 542 -8.94 32.02 18.36
C THR A 542 -9.17 33.46 18.83
N PHE A 543 -9.14 34.43 17.90
CA PHE A 543 -9.16 35.86 18.24
C PHE A 543 -10.42 36.58 17.79
N GLY A 544 -11.29 35.91 17.03
CA GLY A 544 -12.54 36.47 16.54
C GLY A 544 -13.66 36.44 17.58
N ASN A 545 -14.62 37.34 17.40
CA ASN A 545 -15.90 37.24 18.13
C ASN A 545 -16.82 36.20 17.47
N ASN A 546 -17.96 35.91 18.10
CA ASN A 546 -18.91 34.90 17.60
C ASN A 546 -19.39 35.22 16.18
N GLU A 547 -19.65 36.49 15.88
CA GLU A 547 -20.11 36.92 14.56
C GLU A 547 -19.07 36.65 13.47
N GLN A 548 -17.79 36.95 13.74
CA GLN A 548 -16.69 36.66 12.84
C GLN A 548 -16.50 35.14 12.65
N ARG A 549 -16.56 34.36 13.73
CA ARG A 549 -16.44 32.89 13.66
C ARG A 549 -17.57 32.28 12.83
N SER A 550 -18.82 32.64 13.11
CA SER A 550 -19.99 32.20 12.34
C SER A 550 -19.95 32.62 10.88
N GLN A 551 -19.40 33.81 10.58
CA GLN A 551 -19.35 34.33 9.22
C GLN A 551 -18.31 33.61 8.35
N TYR A 552 -17.09 33.39 8.87
CA TYR A 552 -15.95 32.98 8.03
C TYR A 552 -15.57 31.51 8.16
N LEU A 553 -15.62 30.92 9.37
CA LEU A 553 -15.07 29.57 9.60
C LEU A 553 -15.77 28.47 8.80
N PRO A 554 -17.11 28.42 8.65
CA PRO A 554 -17.75 27.34 7.89
C PRO A 554 -17.30 27.28 6.43
N LYS A 555 -17.07 28.46 5.81
CA LYS A 555 -16.61 28.56 4.42
C LYS A 555 -15.12 28.24 4.25
N LEU A 556 -14.31 28.62 5.24
CA LEU A 556 -12.89 28.25 5.28
C LEU A 556 -12.73 26.75 5.51
N ALA A 557 -13.45 26.17 6.47
CA ALA A 557 -13.40 24.75 6.79
C ALA A 557 -13.74 23.84 5.61
N THR A 558 -14.65 24.27 4.74
CA THR A 558 -15.04 23.55 3.51
C THR A 558 -14.20 23.93 2.29
N MET A 559 -13.31 24.93 2.42
CA MET A 559 -12.61 25.58 1.31
C MET A 559 -13.55 26.04 0.18
N GLU A 560 -14.77 26.43 0.55
CA GLU A 560 -15.61 27.28 -0.33
C GLU A 560 -14.87 28.60 -0.57
N ASP A 561 -14.41 29.19 0.54
CA ASP A 561 -13.54 30.36 0.59
C ASP A 561 -12.10 29.96 0.95
N PHE A 562 -11.16 30.69 0.37
CA PHE A 562 -9.72 30.51 0.59
C PHE A 562 -9.13 31.67 1.41
N GLY A 563 -8.14 31.36 2.26
CA GLY A 563 -7.53 32.31 3.20
C GLY A 563 -6.08 32.66 2.83
N SER A 564 -5.72 33.93 2.99
CA SER A 564 -4.35 34.43 2.82
C SER A 564 -3.89 35.28 4.01
N TYR A 565 -2.64 35.11 4.41
CA TYR A 565 -2.02 35.85 5.51
C TYR A 565 -1.12 36.98 4.99
N CYS A 566 -1.34 38.21 5.45
CA CYS A 566 -0.70 39.41 4.91
C CYS A 566 0.06 40.19 5.99
N LEU A 567 1.35 39.89 6.14
CA LEU A 567 2.26 40.59 7.04
C LEU A 567 3.36 41.34 6.28
N THR A 568 4.12 40.61 5.46
CA THR A 568 5.31 41.08 4.74
C THR A 568 5.01 42.22 3.77
N GLU A 569 5.95 43.15 3.69
CA GLU A 569 5.92 44.32 2.80
C GLU A 569 7.22 44.38 1.97
N PRO A 570 7.27 45.17 0.88
CA PRO A 570 8.49 45.34 0.10
C PRO A 570 9.72 45.73 0.95
N GLY A 571 9.53 46.60 1.94
CA GLY A 571 10.60 47.06 2.84
C GLY A 571 10.80 46.20 4.10
N HIS A 572 9.81 45.39 4.47
CA HIS A 572 9.74 44.76 5.81
C HIS A 572 9.33 43.29 5.72
N GLY A 573 10.33 42.40 5.77
CA GLY A 573 10.14 40.94 5.86
C GLY A 573 10.45 40.42 7.26
N SER A 574 11.73 40.18 7.53
CA SER A 574 12.23 39.75 8.84
C SER A 574 11.94 40.76 9.95
N ASP A 575 11.97 42.06 9.63
CA ASP A 575 11.66 43.15 10.56
C ASP A 575 10.16 43.49 10.57
N ALA A 576 9.33 42.48 10.82
CA ALA A 576 7.88 42.57 10.66
C ALA A 576 7.21 43.62 11.56
N ALA A 577 7.83 44.00 12.68
CA ALA A 577 7.30 45.01 13.60
C ALA A 577 7.33 46.43 13.03
N ASN A 578 8.14 46.66 11.98
CA ASN A 578 8.33 47.95 11.34
C ASN A 578 7.49 48.13 10.06
N LEU A 579 6.50 47.26 9.82
CA LEU A 579 5.53 47.43 8.73
C LEU A 579 4.93 48.84 8.66
N GLU A 580 4.68 49.32 7.44
CA GLU A 580 4.26 50.68 7.12
C GLU A 580 2.80 50.77 6.64
N THR A 581 2.19 49.66 6.21
CA THR A 581 0.76 49.63 5.86
C THR A 581 -0.04 50.22 7.01
N SER A 582 -0.75 51.31 6.76
CA SER A 582 -1.47 52.09 7.75
C SER A 582 -2.95 51.74 7.76
N ALA A 583 -3.61 51.93 8.90
CA ALA A 583 -5.05 51.79 9.07
C ALA A 583 -5.57 52.96 9.91
N THR A 584 -6.21 53.95 9.27
CA THR A 584 -6.72 55.14 9.95
C THR A 584 -8.20 54.99 10.25
N LYS A 585 -8.59 55.08 11.52
CA LYS A 585 -9.99 54.99 11.95
C LYS A 585 -10.79 56.21 11.48
N LYS A 586 -11.96 55.98 10.88
CA LYS A 586 -12.90 56.98 10.37
C LYS A 586 -14.33 56.61 10.79
N GLY A 587 -14.65 56.82 12.07
CA GLY A 587 -15.95 56.45 12.61
C GLY A 587 -16.11 54.92 12.73
N ASP A 588 -17.00 54.35 11.93
CA ASP A 588 -17.37 52.93 11.91
C ASP A 588 -16.54 52.07 10.94
N TYR A 589 -15.50 52.64 10.32
CA TYR A 589 -14.57 51.93 9.43
C TYR A 589 -13.12 52.41 9.60
N TYR A 590 -12.19 51.70 8.97
CA TYR A 590 -10.79 52.08 8.81
C TYR A 590 -10.48 52.26 7.32
N LEU A 591 -9.62 53.24 7.00
CA LEU A 591 -9.00 53.36 5.69
C LEU A 591 -7.61 52.76 5.75
N LEU A 592 -7.39 51.71 4.96
CA LEU A 592 -6.10 51.03 4.88
C LEU A 592 -5.33 51.48 3.63
N ASN A 593 -4.06 51.82 3.82
CA ASN A 593 -3.15 52.25 2.76
C ASN A 593 -1.79 51.55 2.90
N GLY A 594 -1.35 50.85 1.86
CA GLY A 594 -0.06 50.17 1.83
C GLY A 594 0.02 49.05 0.79
N THR A 595 1.12 48.30 0.81
CA THR A 595 1.33 47.17 -0.10
C THR A 595 1.98 46.03 0.65
N LYS A 596 1.35 44.86 0.57
CA LYS A 596 1.86 43.60 1.09
C LYS A 596 2.49 42.80 -0.03
N SER A 597 3.54 42.03 0.28
CA SER A 597 4.37 41.31 -0.69
C SER A 597 4.45 39.82 -0.39
N PHE A 598 4.58 39.01 -1.44
CA PHE A 598 4.74 37.55 -1.38
C PHE A 598 3.54 36.83 -0.75
N ILE A 599 2.33 37.34 -0.96
CA ILE A 599 1.14 36.80 -0.30
C ILE A 599 0.68 35.53 -1.02
N SER A 600 0.91 34.39 -0.38
CA SER A 600 0.46 33.07 -0.86
C SER A 600 -1.06 33.02 -0.97
N GLY A 601 -1.56 32.59 -2.13
CA GLY A 601 -2.99 32.52 -2.44
C GLY A 601 -3.59 33.84 -2.94
N ALA A 602 -2.84 34.95 -2.94
CA ALA A 602 -3.39 36.23 -3.34
C ALA A 602 -3.89 36.25 -4.79
N GLY A 603 -5.03 36.89 -5.00
CA GLY A 603 -5.79 36.88 -6.24
C GLY A 603 -6.74 35.70 -6.38
N GLU A 604 -6.56 34.61 -5.62
CA GLU A 604 -7.48 33.48 -5.56
C GLU A 604 -8.28 33.51 -4.26
N SER A 605 -7.61 33.75 -3.13
CA SER A 605 -8.21 33.84 -1.80
C SER A 605 -9.35 34.84 -1.71
N ASN A 606 -10.34 34.49 -0.88
CA ASN A 606 -11.53 35.28 -0.57
C ASN A 606 -11.32 36.13 0.69
N VAL A 607 -10.57 35.61 1.66
CA VAL A 607 -10.34 36.21 2.97
C VAL A 607 -8.86 36.51 3.17
N TYR A 608 -8.53 37.74 3.55
CA TYR A 608 -7.16 38.21 3.79
C TYR A 608 -7.03 38.72 5.23
N LEU A 609 -6.13 38.13 6.01
CA LEU A 609 -5.76 38.67 7.32
C LEU A 609 -4.61 39.65 7.16
N VAL A 610 -4.91 40.95 7.26
CA VAL A 610 -3.96 42.03 7.02
C VAL A 610 -3.49 42.67 8.31
N MET A 611 -2.18 42.59 8.55
CA MET A 611 -1.51 43.28 9.64
C MET A 611 -1.19 44.72 9.23
N SER A 612 -1.80 45.70 9.89
CA SER A 612 -1.68 47.12 9.56
C SER A 612 -1.49 47.98 10.80
N ARG A 613 -0.77 49.09 10.68
CA ARG A 613 -0.45 50.01 11.76
C ARG A 613 -1.62 50.96 12.03
N THR A 614 -2.19 50.88 13.23
CA THR A 614 -3.24 51.79 13.74
C THR A 614 -2.72 52.77 14.78
N GLY A 615 -1.53 52.54 15.34
CA GLY A 615 -0.94 53.36 16.40
C GLY A 615 0.54 53.67 16.17
N GLU A 616 1.27 53.86 17.27
CA GLU A 616 2.69 54.23 17.28
C GLU A 616 3.61 53.20 16.58
N LYS A 617 4.87 53.59 16.36
CA LYS A 617 5.89 52.68 15.82
C LYS A 617 6.11 51.47 16.74
N GLY A 618 6.47 50.34 16.13
CA GLY A 618 6.74 49.07 16.80
C GLY A 618 5.51 48.15 16.99
N PRO A 619 5.67 47.04 17.73
CA PRO A 619 4.70 45.95 17.81
C PRO A 619 3.31 46.34 18.33
N LYS A 620 3.25 47.23 19.33
CA LYS A 620 2.00 47.61 20.01
C LYS A 620 1.09 48.50 19.16
N GLY A 621 1.59 49.05 18.06
CA GLY A 621 0.80 49.88 17.14
C GLY A 621 0.19 49.11 15.97
N ILE A 622 0.33 47.78 15.91
CA ILE A 622 -0.16 46.95 14.80
C ILE A 622 -1.48 46.28 15.19
N SER A 623 -2.44 46.28 14.27
CA SER A 623 -3.75 45.63 14.37
C SER A 623 -3.95 44.62 13.23
N CYS A 624 -4.87 43.66 13.42
CA CYS A 624 -5.21 42.66 12.42
C CYS A 624 -6.61 42.93 11.85
N PHE A 625 -6.76 42.91 10.52
CA PHE A 625 -8.02 43.16 9.84
C PHE A 625 -8.38 41.99 8.92
N ILE A 626 -9.65 41.58 8.93
CA ILE A 626 -10.22 40.66 7.95
C ILE A 626 -10.67 41.48 6.74
N ILE A 627 -10.03 41.30 5.59
CA ILE A 627 -10.39 41.96 4.33
C ILE A 627 -10.92 40.92 3.35
N GLU A 628 -12.07 41.19 2.76
CA GLU A 628 -12.64 40.34 1.71
C GLU A 628 -12.12 40.80 0.33
N LYS A 629 -11.91 39.85 -0.58
CA LYS A 629 -11.30 40.05 -1.90
C LYS A 629 -11.87 41.22 -2.70
N ASP A 630 -13.19 41.41 -2.62
CA ASP A 630 -13.94 42.35 -3.46
C ASP A 630 -14.29 43.66 -2.74
N MET A 631 -13.68 43.92 -1.57
CA MET A 631 -13.84 45.20 -0.88
C MET A 631 -13.29 46.36 -1.73
N THR A 632 -13.91 47.53 -1.63
CA THR A 632 -13.41 48.72 -2.34
C THR A 632 -12.04 49.14 -1.81
N GLY A 633 -11.06 49.25 -2.73
CA GLY A 633 -9.70 49.71 -2.45
C GLY A 633 -8.67 48.60 -2.21
N ILE A 634 -9.03 47.32 -2.33
CA ILE A 634 -8.06 46.22 -2.45
C ILE A 634 -7.85 45.84 -3.93
N SER A 635 -6.60 45.62 -4.32
CA SER A 635 -6.24 45.09 -5.63
C SER A 635 -5.02 44.17 -5.54
N PHE A 636 -4.71 43.46 -6.63
CA PHE A 636 -3.67 42.44 -6.65
C PHE A 636 -2.64 42.71 -7.75
N GLY A 637 -1.37 42.57 -7.41
CA GLY A 637 -0.27 42.65 -8.37
C GLY A 637 -0.24 41.46 -9.35
N LYS A 638 0.79 41.45 -10.20
CA LYS A 638 1.08 40.28 -11.05
C LYS A 638 1.41 39.05 -10.21
N LYS A 639 1.23 37.87 -10.81
CA LYS A 639 1.72 36.61 -10.23
C LYS A 639 3.25 36.56 -10.30
N GLU A 640 3.89 36.37 -9.15
CA GLU A 640 5.33 36.26 -9.05
C GLU A 640 5.82 34.91 -9.60
N LYS A 641 6.89 34.96 -10.40
CA LYS A 641 7.61 33.77 -10.88
C LYS A 641 8.61 33.33 -9.82
N LYS A 642 8.48 32.09 -9.36
CA LYS A 642 9.21 31.55 -8.20
C LYS A 642 10.02 30.32 -8.59
N LEU A 643 11.03 30.00 -7.78
CA LEU A 643 11.82 28.78 -7.94
C LEU A 643 10.98 27.52 -7.71
N GLY A 644 10.25 27.48 -6.59
CA GLY A 644 9.30 26.43 -6.21
C GLY A 644 8.03 27.07 -5.66
N TRP A 645 7.19 26.27 -5.01
CA TRP A 645 5.90 26.73 -4.51
C TRP A 645 4.97 27.25 -5.61
N ASN A 646 5.00 26.58 -6.77
CA ASN A 646 4.32 27.06 -7.96
C ASN A 646 2.82 26.74 -8.00
N THR A 647 2.36 25.79 -7.17
CA THR A 647 0.94 25.37 -7.12
C THR A 647 0.02 26.38 -6.46
N HIS A 648 0.54 27.49 -5.94
CA HIS A 648 -0.26 28.60 -5.47
C HIS A 648 0.36 29.93 -5.90
N PRO A 649 -0.47 30.94 -6.20
CA PRO A 649 0.05 32.25 -6.56
C PRO A 649 0.72 32.90 -5.35
N ALA A 650 1.72 33.71 -5.64
CA ALA A 650 2.20 34.75 -4.74
C ALA A 650 2.05 36.06 -5.49
N ARG A 651 1.41 37.05 -4.88
CA ARG A 651 1.20 38.38 -5.47
C ARG A 651 1.42 39.45 -4.42
N GLN A 652 1.54 40.69 -4.87
CA GLN A 652 1.29 41.82 -4.01
C GLN A 652 -0.21 41.96 -3.73
N VAL A 653 -0.55 42.38 -2.51
CA VAL A 653 -1.89 42.87 -2.14
C VAL A 653 -1.75 44.36 -1.88
N ILE A 654 -2.43 45.16 -2.69
CA ILE A 654 -2.31 46.62 -2.70
C ILE A 654 -3.59 47.18 -2.09
N LEU A 655 -3.43 48.08 -1.12
CA LEU A 655 -4.52 48.72 -0.39
C LEU A 655 -4.40 50.23 -0.64
N GLU A 656 -5.40 50.79 -1.32
CA GLU A 656 -5.50 52.21 -1.66
C GLU A 656 -6.85 52.71 -1.17
N ASP A 657 -6.84 53.47 -0.07
CA ASP A 657 -8.02 53.90 0.66
C ASP A 657 -9.04 52.77 0.88
N CYS A 658 -8.52 51.57 1.17
CA CYS A 658 -9.33 50.37 1.34
C CYS A 658 -10.25 50.53 2.55
N LYS A 659 -11.57 50.57 2.31
CA LYS A 659 -12.57 50.85 3.34
C LYS A 659 -12.98 49.57 4.07
N VAL A 660 -12.43 49.35 5.26
CA VAL A 660 -12.67 48.14 6.06
C VAL A 660 -13.59 48.46 7.25
N PRO A 661 -14.76 47.81 7.39
CA PRO A 661 -15.64 48.02 8.54
C PRO A 661 -14.94 47.78 9.88
N ALA A 662 -15.26 48.55 10.92
CA ALA A 662 -14.63 48.38 12.24
C ALA A 662 -14.90 47.00 12.85
N LYS A 663 -16.02 46.36 12.49
CA LYS A 663 -16.35 44.98 12.87
C LYS A 663 -15.41 43.92 12.27
N ASN A 664 -14.60 44.28 11.27
CA ASN A 664 -13.61 43.40 10.66
C ASN A 664 -12.23 43.50 11.34
N LEU A 665 -12.09 44.31 12.39
CA LEU A 665 -10.95 44.25 13.29
C LEU A 665 -10.97 42.92 14.04
N LEU A 666 -9.89 42.13 13.89
CA LEU A 666 -9.72 40.86 14.59
C LEU A 666 -9.00 41.12 15.92
N GLY A 667 -9.64 40.78 17.04
CA GLY A 667 -9.16 41.16 18.37
C GLY A 667 -9.35 42.66 18.65
N ARG A 668 -8.35 43.30 19.28
CA ARG A 668 -8.38 44.73 19.65
C ARG A 668 -7.33 45.52 18.89
N GLU A 669 -7.53 46.85 18.81
CA GLU A 669 -6.51 47.75 18.27
C GLU A 669 -5.18 47.57 19.02
N GLY A 670 -4.07 47.45 18.28
CA GLY A 670 -2.72 47.22 18.83
C GLY A 670 -2.40 45.76 19.18
N GLN A 671 -3.33 44.82 19.00
CA GLN A 671 -3.13 43.39 19.28
C GLN A 671 -2.58 42.60 18.07
N GLY A 672 -2.54 43.19 16.87
CA GLY A 672 -2.23 42.50 15.62
C GLY A 672 -0.87 41.81 15.62
N PHE A 673 0.18 42.44 16.16
CA PHE A 673 1.49 41.78 16.23
C PHE A 673 1.51 40.57 17.16
N ASN A 674 0.73 40.59 18.25
CA ASN A 674 0.59 39.43 19.13
C ASN A 674 -0.14 38.29 18.41
N ILE A 675 -1.22 38.58 17.67
CA ILE A 675 -1.92 37.60 16.83
C ILE A 675 -0.97 36.98 15.80
N ALA A 676 -0.21 37.83 15.09
CA ALA A 676 0.81 37.41 14.13
C ALA A 676 1.83 36.44 14.75
N MET A 677 2.42 36.81 15.90
CA MET A 677 3.44 35.97 16.54
C MET A 677 2.88 34.63 17.03
N ASN A 678 1.65 34.60 17.53
CA ASN A 678 1.01 33.35 17.95
C ASN A 678 0.73 32.42 16.76
N GLY A 679 0.24 32.96 15.64
CA GLY A 679 0.02 32.15 14.43
C GLY A 679 1.31 31.61 13.83
N ILE A 680 2.37 32.44 13.78
CA ILE A 680 3.68 32.03 13.26
C ILE A 680 4.31 30.91 14.10
N ASN A 681 4.08 30.84 15.42
CA ASN A 681 4.57 29.71 16.22
C ASN A 681 3.99 28.37 15.74
N GLY A 682 2.71 28.32 15.39
CA GLY A 682 2.10 27.14 14.76
C GLY A 682 2.56 26.95 13.30
N GLY A 683 2.66 28.04 12.54
CA GLY A 683 3.16 28.03 11.16
C GLY A 683 4.57 27.44 11.03
N ARG A 684 5.47 27.77 11.96
CA ARG A 684 6.83 27.21 12.07
C ARG A 684 6.84 25.68 12.20
N LEU A 685 5.92 25.11 12.97
CA LEU A 685 5.82 23.66 13.11
C LEU A 685 5.23 23.04 11.85
N ASN A 686 4.16 23.61 11.31
CA ASN A 686 3.53 23.07 10.11
C ASN A 686 4.50 23.09 8.90
N ILE A 687 5.31 24.14 8.75
CA ILE A 687 6.29 24.21 7.66
C ILE A 687 7.45 23.23 7.87
N ALA A 688 7.84 22.98 9.12
CA ALA A 688 8.77 21.93 9.46
C ALA A 688 8.19 20.54 9.11
N SER A 689 6.90 20.29 9.38
CA SER A 689 6.19 19.08 8.96
C SER A 689 6.13 18.93 7.44
N CYS A 690 5.87 20.02 6.69
CA CYS A 690 5.91 19.99 5.23
C CYS A 690 7.31 19.63 4.70
N SER A 691 8.36 20.15 5.36
CA SER A 691 9.75 19.82 5.04
C SER A 691 10.06 18.33 5.29
N LEU A 692 9.55 17.77 6.40
CA LEU A 692 9.67 16.35 6.71
C LEU A 692 9.01 15.47 5.66
N GLY A 693 7.81 15.82 5.19
CA GLY A 693 7.10 15.08 4.16
C GLY A 693 7.89 15.01 2.85
N ALA A 694 8.34 16.17 2.37
CA ALA A 694 9.17 16.26 1.16
C ALA A 694 10.50 15.49 1.30
N ALA A 695 11.20 15.64 2.43
CA ALA A 695 12.45 14.93 2.70
C ALA A 695 12.24 13.41 2.80
N THR A 696 11.11 12.97 3.35
CA THR A 696 10.75 11.54 3.43
C THR A 696 10.53 10.97 2.03
N SER A 697 9.73 11.64 1.19
CA SER A 697 9.52 11.22 -0.20
C SER A 697 10.80 11.25 -1.02
N ALA A 698 11.64 12.28 -0.86
CA ALA A 698 12.95 12.37 -1.48
C ALA A 698 13.85 11.19 -1.11
N LEU A 699 13.94 10.86 0.19
CA LEU A 699 14.78 9.79 0.68
C LEU A 699 14.27 8.40 0.24
N TYR A 700 12.95 8.19 0.22
CA TYR A 700 12.34 6.96 -0.31
C TYR A 700 12.60 6.80 -1.81
N ALA A 701 12.39 7.86 -2.60
CA ALA A 701 12.70 7.84 -4.03
C ALA A 701 14.18 7.55 -4.29
N THR A 702 15.09 8.16 -3.52
CA THR A 702 16.54 7.89 -3.60
C THR A 702 16.85 6.44 -3.27
N ARG A 703 16.34 5.92 -2.14
CA ARG A 703 16.53 4.52 -1.74
C ARG A 703 16.13 3.57 -2.87
N ASP A 704 14.99 3.81 -3.51
CA ASP A 704 14.45 2.92 -4.53
C ASP A 704 15.19 3.06 -5.86
N TYR A 705 15.60 4.28 -6.24
CA TYR A 705 16.46 4.52 -7.40
C TYR A 705 17.82 3.82 -7.27
N LEU A 706 18.45 3.90 -6.09
CA LEU A 706 19.74 3.24 -5.83
C LEU A 706 19.67 1.71 -5.97
N LYS A 707 18.51 1.09 -5.71
CA LYS A 707 18.31 -0.36 -5.82
C LYS A 707 18.23 -0.84 -7.26
N ILE A 708 17.89 0.03 -8.21
CA ILE A 708 17.64 -0.34 -9.61
C ILE A 708 18.69 0.19 -10.59
N ARG A 709 19.32 1.34 -10.29
CA ARG A 709 20.31 1.95 -11.16
C ARG A 709 21.68 1.28 -11.00
N SER A 710 22.36 1.02 -12.12
CA SER A 710 23.73 0.46 -12.14
C SER A 710 24.73 1.40 -12.82
N GLN A 711 25.96 1.41 -12.30
CA GLN A 711 27.14 2.05 -12.87
C GLN A 711 28.39 1.25 -12.48
N PHE A 712 29.45 1.31 -13.29
CA PHE A 712 30.69 0.56 -13.05
C PHE A 712 30.47 -0.95 -12.81
N GLY A 713 29.45 -1.54 -13.46
CA GLY A 713 29.12 -2.96 -13.34
C GLY A 713 28.41 -3.38 -12.04
N THR A 714 28.04 -2.45 -11.16
CA THR A 714 27.33 -2.73 -9.89
C THR A 714 26.11 -1.82 -9.70
N LEU A 715 25.20 -2.20 -8.81
CA LEU A 715 24.09 -1.32 -8.42
C LEU A 715 24.60 -0.16 -7.57
N LEU A 716 23.97 1.00 -7.69
CA LEU A 716 24.35 2.17 -6.89
C LEU A 716 24.21 1.89 -5.38
N LYS A 717 23.23 1.08 -4.96
CA LYS A 717 23.07 0.65 -3.56
C LYS A 717 24.28 -0.09 -2.98
N ASP A 718 25.16 -0.64 -3.82
CA ASP A 718 26.33 -1.42 -3.40
C ASP A 718 27.61 -0.56 -3.37
N MET A 719 27.51 0.72 -3.75
CA MET A 719 28.60 1.69 -3.62
C MET A 719 28.64 2.27 -2.21
N GLN A 720 29.72 2.00 -1.48
CA GLN A 720 29.85 2.37 -0.06
C GLN A 720 29.56 3.85 0.22
N HIS A 721 30.06 4.76 -0.63
CA HIS A 721 29.80 6.20 -0.46
C HIS A 721 28.30 6.53 -0.47
N LEU A 722 27.52 5.89 -1.36
CA LEU A 722 26.07 6.10 -1.45
C LEU A 722 25.32 5.46 -0.28
N GLN A 723 25.79 4.32 0.23
CA GLN A 723 25.26 3.71 1.46
C GLN A 723 25.47 4.62 2.68
N PHE A 724 26.69 5.17 2.84
CA PHE A 724 27.02 6.08 3.93
C PHE A 724 26.19 7.35 3.85
N LYS A 725 26.06 7.93 2.65
CA LYS A 725 25.22 9.10 2.44
C LYS A 725 23.77 8.82 2.82
N LEU A 726 23.19 7.72 2.33
CA LEU A 726 21.80 7.37 2.64
C LEU A 726 21.59 7.15 4.15
N ALA A 727 22.55 6.53 4.86
CA ALA A 727 22.48 6.31 6.30
C ALA A 727 22.54 7.63 7.09
N GLU A 728 23.41 8.56 6.70
CA GLU A 728 23.51 9.91 7.29
C GLU A 728 22.19 10.67 7.16
N LEU A 729 21.61 10.70 5.95
CA LEU A 729 20.35 11.38 5.67
C LEU A 729 19.18 10.76 6.43
N ALA A 730 19.14 9.43 6.53
CA ALA A 730 18.13 8.71 7.31
C ALA A 730 18.19 9.09 8.80
N GLY A 731 19.39 9.18 9.38
CA GLY A 731 19.57 9.63 10.76
C GLY A 731 19.06 11.06 10.99
N SER A 732 19.41 11.99 10.09
CA SER A 732 18.90 13.37 10.13
C SER A 732 17.38 13.43 10.04
N LEU A 733 16.76 12.67 9.14
CA LEU A 733 15.30 12.66 8.97
C LEU A 733 14.58 12.26 10.26
N VAL A 734 15.08 11.22 10.94
CA VAL A 734 14.50 10.74 12.21
C VAL A 734 14.66 11.78 13.30
N ALA A 735 15.84 12.37 13.43
CA ALA A 735 16.09 13.43 14.40
C ALA A 735 15.15 14.63 14.18
N CYS A 736 14.97 15.04 12.92
CA CYS A 736 14.05 16.10 12.55
C CYS A 736 12.60 15.75 12.93
N ARG A 737 12.15 14.52 12.64
CA ARG A 737 10.80 14.06 12.97
C ARG A 737 10.53 14.07 14.48
N LEU A 738 11.49 13.61 15.27
CA LEU A 738 11.39 13.66 16.73
C LEU A 738 11.29 15.10 17.23
N MET A 739 12.07 16.01 16.66
CA MET A 739 12.07 17.42 17.04
C MET A 739 10.73 18.10 16.74
N VAL A 740 10.17 17.88 15.55
CA VAL A 740 8.85 18.42 15.17
C VAL A 740 7.75 17.88 16.07
N ARG A 741 7.72 16.56 16.32
CA ARG A 741 6.70 15.94 17.18
C ARG A 741 6.79 16.41 18.62
N ASN A 742 8.00 16.56 19.14
CA ASN A 742 8.22 17.11 20.48
C ASN A 742 7.70 18.55 20.59
N ALA A 743 8.03 19.41 19.61
CA ALA A 743 7.58 20.79 19.62
C ALA A 743 6.07 20.93 19.43
N ALA A 744 5.45 20.09 18.61
CA ALA A 744 4.00 20.04 18.44
C ALA A 744 3.31 19.63 19.74
N LYS A 745 3.82 18.59 20.41
CA LYS A 745 3.33 18.17 21.73
C LYS A 745 3.47 19.27 22.78
N SER A 746 4.63 19.93 22.85
CA SER A 746 4.84 21.08 23.75
C SER A 746 3.87 22.24 23.47
N MET A 747 3.44 22.42 22.22
CA MET A 747 2.42 23.41 21.86
C MET A 747 1.05 23.04 22.42
N ASP A 748 0.66 21.76 22.30
CA ASP A 748 -0.59 21.23 22.85
C ASP A 748 -0.62 21.34 24.38
N GLU A 749 0.52 21.10 25.03
CA GLU A 749 0.70 21.18 26.49
C GLU A 749 0.94 22.62 27.01
N LYS A 750 1.01 23.62 26.11
CA LYS A 750 1.26 25.04 26.43
C LYS A 750 2.55 25.26 27.23
N ASP A 751 3.63 24.60 26.82
CA ASP A 751 4.95 24.71 27.45
C ASP A 751 5.44 26.18 27.49
N ALA A 752 6.02 26.60 28.62
CA ALA A 752 6.58 27.93 28.79
C ALA A 752 7.74 28.23 27.81
N ASN A 753 8.45 27.20 27.35
CA ASN A 753 9.58 27.29 26.43
C ASN A 753 9.20 27.10 24.96
N LEU A 754 7.90 27.11 24.65
CA LEU A 754 7.39 26.81 23.31
C LEU A 754 8.04 27.68 22.20
N VAL A 755 8.24 28.97 22.44
CA VAL A 755 8.73 29.91 21.42
C VAL A 755 10.15 29.54 20.96
N SER A 756 11.05 29.29 21.90
CA SER A 756 12.42 28.89 21.60
C SER A 756 12.46 27.50 20.96
N LEU A 757 11.65 26.56 21.45
CA LEU A 757 11.56 25.20 20.90
C LEU A 757 11.05 25.19 19.45
N CYS A 758 9.99 25.93 19.13
CA CYS A 758 9.51 26.08 17.75
C CYS A 758 10.57 26.70 16.84
N ALA A 759 11.33 27.68 17.32
CA ALA A 759 12.39 28.33 16.54
C ALA A 759 13.56 27.36 16.27
N MET A 760 14.05 26.65 17.29
CA MET A 760 15.08 25.62 17.13
C MET A 760 14.63 24.54 16.15
N THR A 761 13.38 24.08 16.29
CA THR A 761 12.78 23.03 15.47
C THR A 761 12.71 23.46 14.01
N LYS A 762 12.10 24.61 13.73
CA LYS A 762 11.96 25.11 12.36
C LYS A 762 13.32 25.31 11.71
N GLN A 763 14.28 25.89 12.42
CA GLN A 763 15.64 26.10 11.89
C GLN A 763 16.28 24.78 11.48
N LEU A 764 16.44 23.85 12.43
CA LEU A 764 17.17 22.60 12.21
C LEU A 764 16.47 21.74 11.15
N VAL A 765 15.15 21.58 11.27
CA VAL A 765 14.38 20.70 10.38
C VAL A 765 14.40 21.22 8.96
N THR A 766 14.22 22.52 8.73
CA THR A 766 14.22 23.07 7.36
C THR A 766 15.61 23.04 6.72
N ASP A 767 16.69 23.23 7.50
CA ASP A 767 18.06 23.07 7.01
C ASP A 767 18.35 21.61 6.60
N GLU A 768 18.07 20.66 7.49
CA GLU A 768 18.34 19.24 7.23
C GLU A 768 17.44 18.65 6.14
N CYS A 769 16.15 19.00 6.09
CA CYS A 769 15.24 18.51 5.05
C CYS A 769 15.61 19.07 3.67
N SER A 770 16.04 20.33 3.59
CA SER A 770 16.57 20.93 2.35
C SER A 770 17.83 20.18 1.89
N ARG A 771 18.75 19.87 2.83
CA ARG A 771 19.94 19.07 2.58
C ARG A 771 19.60 17.66 2.09
N ILE A 772 18.65 16.97 2.71
CA ILE A 772 18.17 15.64 2.30
C ILE A 772 17.65 15.68 0.86
N CYS A 773 16.84 16.68 0.50
CA CYS A 773 16.31 16.81 -0.86
C CYS A 773 17.43 17.09 -1.87
N ASN A 774 18.40 17.95 -1.54
CA ASN A 774 19.54 18.27 -2.41
C ASN A 774 20.48 17.07 -2.62
N GLU A 775 20.84 16.36 -1.55
CA GLU A 775 21.68 15.16 -1.65
C GLU A 775 20.95 14.03 -2.39
N SER A 776 19.63 13.92 -2.20
CA SER A 776 18.80 12.99 -2.97
C SER A 776 18.83 13.33 -4.46
N LEU A 777 18.72 14.61 -4.84
CA LEU A 777 18.89 15.07 -6.22
C LEU A 777 20.26 14.64 -6.77
N GLN A 778 21.33 14.87 -6.01
CA GLN A 778 22.69 14.47 -6.38
C GLN A 778 22.81 12.95 -6.62
N MET A 779 22.16 12.13 -5.80
CA MET A 779 22.19 10.66 -5.91
C MET A 779 21.41 10.12 -7.14
N PHE A 780 20.49 10.90 -7.70
CA PHE A 780 19.89 10.61 -9.01
C PHE A 780 20.80 10.96 -10.19
N GLY A 781 21.85 11.75 -9.97
CA GLY A 781 22.73 12.26 -11.03
C GLY A 781 21.96 13.14 -12.03
N GLY A 782 22.26 12.99 -13.33
CA GLY A 782 21.60 13.80 -14.37
C GLY A 782 20.07 13.73 -14.36
N TYR A 783 19.49 12.57 -14.02
CA TYR A 783 18.03 12.40 -13.92
C TYR A 783 17.41 13.23 -12.79
N GLY A 784 18.16 13.49 -11.72
CA GLY A 784 17.68 14.31 -10.61
C GLY A 784 17.45 15.76 -11.01
N TYR A 785 18.08 16.21 -12.10
CA TYR A 785 17.93 17.56 -12.64
C TYR A 785 16.81 17.68 -13.69
N LEU A 786 16.21 16.56 -14.11
CA LEU A 786 15.10 16.54 -15.05
C LEU A 786 13.76 16.73 -14.33
N LYS A 787 12.83 17.44 -14.98
CA LYS A 787 11.51 17.72 -14.42
C LYS A 787 10.66 16.46 -14.25
N ASP A 788 10.88 15.45 -15.09
CA ASP A 788 10.22 14.12 -15.06
C ASP A 788 10.44 13.35 -13.73
N TYR A 789 11.42 13.75 -12.92
CA TYR A 789 11.66 13.18 -11.61
C TYR A 789 11.19 14.14 -10.51
N PRO A 790 10.40 13.66 -9.53
CA PRO A 790 9.82 14.54 -8.50
C PRO A 790 10.87 15.15 -7.56
N ILE A 791 12.10 14.60 -7.54
CA ILE A 791 13.13 15.00 -6.59
C ILE A 791 13.54 16.47 -6.70
N GLN A 792 13.65 17.00 -7.93
CA GLN A 792 13.96 18.41 -8.13
C GLN A 792 12.87 19.32 -7.59
N GLN A 793 11.61 18.88 -7.59
CA GLN A 793 10.52 19.69 -7.08
C GLN A 793 10.55 19.75 -5.56
N TYR A 794 10.75 18.62 -4.89
CA TYR A 794 10.96 18.60 -3.44
C TYR A 794 12.13 19.50 -3.02
N PHE A 795 13.24 19.48 -3.77
CA PHE A 795 14.35 20.40 -3.54
C PHE A 795 13.95 21.88 -3.67
N ARG A 796 13.31 22.26 -4.79
CA ARG A 796 12.88 23.65 -5.04
C ARG A 796 11.86 24.14 -4.00
N ASP A 797 10.93 23.27 -3.61
CA ASP A 797 9.88 23.60 -2.63
C ASP A 797 10.48 23.75 -1.22
N CYS A 798 11.29 22.77 -0.76
CA CYS A 798 11.93 22.82 0.56
C CYS A 798 12.86 24.02 0.73
N ARG A 799 13.49 24.49 -0.37
CA ARG A 799 14.37 25.66 -0.29
C ARG A 799 13.66 26.90 0.24
N ALA A 800 12.38 27.09 -0.07
CA ALA A 800 11.59 28.21 0.43
C ALA A 800 11.42 28.17 1.95
N HIS A 801 11.38 26.97 2.54
CA HIS A 801 11.05 26.78 3.96
C HIS A 801 12.11 27.35 4.90
N GLN A 802 13.36 27.48 4.45
CA GLN A 802 14.44 28.14 5.19
C GLN A 802 14.25 29.67 5.27
N ILE A 803 13.38 30.25 4.44
CA ILE A 803 13.16 31.69 4.29
C ILE A 803 11.84 32.12 4.97
N ILE A 804 10.77 31.37 4.76
CA ILE A 804 9.42 31.72 5.24
C ILE A 804 9.20 31.34 6.71
N GLU A 805 8.11 31.85 7.30
CA GLU A 805 7.77 31.70 8.74
C GLU A 805 8.90 32.19 9.68
N GLY A 806 9.64 33.18 9.17
CA GLY A 806 10.90 33.69 9.72
C GLY A 806 12.10 32.92 9.16
N THR A 807 13.09 33.63 8.64
CA THR A 807 14.31 33.00 8.09
C THR A 807 15.05 32.21 9.16
N ASN A 808 15.90 31.27 8.75
CA ASN A 808 16.70 30.51 9.71
C ASN A 808 17.67 31.40 10.52
N GLU A 809 18.07 32.57 9.99
CA GLU A 809 18.79 33.60 10.75
C GLU A 809 17.91 34.22 11.85
N ILE A 810 16.63 34.49 11.56
CA ILE A 810 15.68 34.98 12.56
C ILE A 810 15.41 33.92 13.62
N MET A 811 15.34 32.64 13.25
CA MET A 811 15.22 31.56 14.24
C MET A 811 16.43 31.54 15.17
N LYS A 812 17.65 31.65 14.63
CA LYS A 812 18.89 31.74 15.44
C LYS A 812 18.87 32.94 16.38
N LEU A 813 18.39 34.10 15.93
CA LEU A 813 18.24 35.29 16.78
C LEU A 813 17.25 35.06 17.93
N ILE A 814 16.10 34.42 17.66
CA ILE A 814 15.11 34.08 18.70
C ILE A 814 15.72 33.13 19.72
N VAL A 815 16.41 32.08 19.25
CA VAL A 815 17.05 31.08 20.12
C VAL A 815 18.14 31.73 20.98
N ALA A 816 19.04 32.50 20.37
CA ALA A 816 20.11 33.20 21.08
C ALA A 816 19.54 34.15 22.16
N LYS A 817 18.47 34.88 21.85
CA LYS A 817 17.81 35.77 22.82
C LYS A 817 17.26 35.01 24.03
N HIS A 818 16.72 33.80 23.86
CA HIS A 818 16.22 33.01 24.99
C HIS A 818 17.39 32.43 25.81
N ILE A 819 18.44 31.92 25.15
CA ILE A 819 19.63 31.39 25.84
C ILE A 819 20.30 32.46 26.71
N PHE A 820 20.40 33.71 26.24
CA PHE A 820 20.99 34.81 27.04
C PHE A 820 20.03 35.40 28.09
N ALA A 821 18.76 34.97 28.12
CA ALA A 821 17.78 35.39 29.12
C ALA A 821 17.65 34.40 30.29
N GLU A 822 18.18 33.18 30.13
CA GLU A 822 18.44 32.22 31.22
C GLU A 822 19.63 32.69 32.08
#